data_AF-A0A9P5N1C0-F1
#
_entry.id   AF-A0A9P5N1C0-F1
#
_cell.length_a   1.000
_cell.length_b   1.000
_cell.length_c   1.000
_cell.angle_alpha   90.00
_cell.angle_beta   90.00
_cell.angle_gamma   90.00
#
_symmetry.space_group_name_H-M   'P 1'
#
loop_
_entity.id
_entity.type
_entity.pdbx_description
1 polymer ?
#
loop_
_entity_poly.entity_id
_entity_poly.type
_entity_poly.pdbx_seq_one_letter_code
_entity_poly.pdbx_strand_id
1 'polypeptide(L)'
;MDQAFVEIQTICDNPNSRSQVFRSGSHGHLSSIRHHYESSAQDASFSVEPGSAEDLSKIMTVIKRHGVSFAVKSGGHTSNPTFSSTTGIQISMSRFTKIVHDQANNQLTVGAGCVFDEIYKFIRPKGYNIVGGGGSVGLSGWIMGGGYSLKTNQYGLGIDNLVQVQIVLPDGKVVMATENINNDLFWAIKGGGNNFGIATEFVLKTHPQGTGGNRGNVYGGLLTFDKPRVERVKQAIVDFMKKKDPKAAIVAAFRFYRNHGIQEFKFTVLAFYDDGKPDPDPFDDFLVIPHHGQLVNSPYTTLDTATTLLYEHIPADIATMILSPPEEDSIRPFSFPSSEVAGTGVMNARARWGNVMVSKYTQNLINVVEEEAKAAKRLMEKHKGRMVVADIWPFLPTMFDTSLDSAWLHRKGASNGPLLVYFMWEGRENDKPWIDQMKTALHHIHQIALREECTTPDAPVYCNTTLEEVTTPQQIYRHNLSALSALRTKYDADNVMGKTGGFRIPLGHAIISGRYKITNAKDNDAIGVERPSGYVVKADGTGTTFQISHVHDERYNISADDYPVGNLVTKDTEDRVVCGLLNDTWKIIPESRRNNQLEYSIVHPADGKRWVLEGTQVKSIDRPPSQDLALWRFTPVVGLTIIHEFSSAK
;
A
#
# COMPACT_ATOMS: atom_id res chain seq x y z
N MET A 1 -1.00 24.75 15.69
CA MET A 1 0.06 23.80 16.08
C MET A 1 0.45 23.95 17.55
N ASP A 2 0.84 25.14 18.01
CA ASP A 2 1.27 25.36 19.41
C ASP A 2 0.21 25.01 20.46
N GLN A 3 -1.06 25.35 20.22
CA GLN A 3 -2.17 24.95 21.10
C GLN A 3 -2.30 23.43 21.20
N ALA A 4 -2.20 22.72 20.07
CA ALA A 4 -2.21 21.26 20.06
C ALA A 4 -1.03 20.67 20.84
N PHE A 5 0.16 21.28 20.73
CA PHE A 5 1.33 20.88 21.54
C PHE A 5 1.04 21.01 23.04
N VAL A 6 0.51 22.15 23.49
CA VAL A 6 0.22 22.40 24.92
C VAL A 6 -0.81 21.41 25.47
N GLU A 7 -1.87 21.12 24.70
CA GLU A 7 -2.87 20.13 25.10
C GLU A 7 -2.30 18.70 25.15
N ILE A 8 -1.49 18.31 24.18
CA ILE A 8 -0.81 16.99 24.18
C ILE A 8 0.21 16.90 25.30
N GLN A 9 0.93 17.98 25.61
CA GLN A 9 1.83 18.05 26.76
C GLN A 9 1.05 17.83 28.06
N THR A 10 -0.11 18.45 28.21
CA THR A 10 -0.97 18.25 29.39
C THR A 10 -1.41 16.79 29.54
N ILE A 11 -1.70 16.09 28.43
CA ILE A 11 -1.98 14.64 28.45
C ILE A 11 -0.75 13.86 28.93
N CYS A 12 0.44 14.18 28.40
CA CYS A 12 1.68 13.50 28.73
C CYS A 12 2.14 13.74 30.17
N ASP A 13 1.92 14.95 30.71
CA ASP A 13 2.29 15.36 32.07
C ASP A 13 1.39 14.77 33.16
N ASN A 14 0.30 14.10 32.79
CA ASN A 14 -0.52 13.38 33.75
C ASN A 14 0.33 12.30 34.46
N PRO A 15 0.35 12.22 35.80
CA PRO A 15 1.19 11.25 36.52
C PRO A 15 0.92 9.77 36.17
N ASN A 16 -0.27 9.46 35.64
CA ASN A 16 -0.64 8.12 35.21
C ASN A 16 -0.35 7.85 33.72
N SER A 17 0.01 8.89 32.95
CA SER A 17 0.40 8.76 31.56
C SER A 17 1.81 8.17 31.46
N ARG A 18 1.98 7.26 30.49
CA ARG A 18 3.31 6.77 30.07
C ARG A 18 3.77 7.40 28.76
N SER A 19 3.00 8.38 28.28
CA SER A 19 3.21 9.10 27.04
C SER A 19 4.28 10.18 27.20
N GLN A 20 5.01 10.48 26.12
CA GLN A 20 5.98 11.57 26.09
C GLN A 20 5.78 12.41 24.83
N VAL A 21 5.92 13.72 24.95
CA VAL A 21 5.90 14.65 23.82
C VAL A 21 7.23 15.39 23.77
N PHE A 22 7.71 15.64 22.56
CA PHE A 22 9.06 16.17 22.33
C PHE A 22 9.01 17.34 21.36
N ARG A 23 9.60 18.47 21.76
CA ARG A 23 9.81 19.61 20.86
C ARG A 23 10.81 19.27 19.76
N SER A 24 10.65 19.94 18.62
CA SER A 24 11.58 19.84 17.50
C SER A 24 13.04 20.02 17.94
N GLY A 25 13.94 19.23 17.36
CA GLY A 25 15.37 19.24 17.67
C GLY A 25 15.81 18.51 18.95
N SER A 26 14.91 18.14 19.85
CA SER A 26 15.26 17.35 21.04
C SER A 26 15.62 15.89 20.68
N HIS A 27 16.37 15.20 21.55
CA HIS A 27 16.80 13.83 21.29
C HIS A 27 15.61 12.86 21.03
N GLY A 28 14.58 12.92 21.87
CA GLY A 28 13.37 12.10 21.70
C GLY A 28 12.61 12.43 20.40
N HIS A 29 12.63 13.70 19.98
CA HIS A 29 12.08 14.11 18.70
C HIS A 29 12.83 13.52 17.52
N LEU A 30 14.17 13.64 17.50
CA LEU A 30 15.01 13.09 16.44
C LEU A 30 14.85 11.57 16.32
N SER A 31 14.73 10.86 17.45
CA SER A 31 14.42 9.42 17.47
C SER A 31 13.03 9.12 16.90
N SER A 32 12.02 9.92 17.27
CA SER A 32 10.63 9.75 16.83
C SER A 32 10.43 10.01 15.34
N ILE A 33 11.21 10.88 14.71
CA ILE A 33 11.10 11.20 13.27
C ILE A 33 12.04 10.36 12.40
N ARG A 34 12.87 9.52 13.02
CA ARG A 34 13.81 8.66 12.32
C ARG A 34 13.09 7.61 11.47
N HIS A 35 13.51 7.49 10.21
CA HIS A 35 13.02 6.51 9.24
C HIS A 35 14.18 5.69 8.66
N HIS A 36 13.84 4.59 8.00
CA HIS A 36 14.81 3.72 7.35
C HIS A 36 15.53 4.42 6.18
N TYR A 37 14.79 5.23 5.41
CA TYR A 37 15.29 6.00 4.27
C TYR A 37 15.17 7.51 4.49
N GLU A 38 16.14 8.26 3.99
CA GLU A 38 16.13 9.73 4.00
C GLU A 38 14.95 10.30 3.20
N SER A 39 14.56 9.62 2.11
CA SER A 39 13.44 10.04 1.27
C SER A 39 12.07 9.97 1.93
N SER A 40 11.99 9.33 3.10
CA SER A 40 10.76 9.09 3.85
C SER A 40 10.77 9.78 5.20
N ALA A 41 11.80 10.57 5.48
CA ALA A 41 11.91 11.41 6.66
C ALA A 41 11.47 12.84 6.35
N GLN A 42 10.76 13.44 7.30
CA GLN A 42 10.43 14.86 7.31
C GLN A 42 10.60 15.39 8.73
N ASP A 43 10.94 16.67 8.85
CA ASP A 43 11.06 17.35 10.12
C ASP A 43 9.66 17.74 10.62
N ALA A 44 9.15 16.97 11.57
CA ALA A 44 7.89 17.25 12.22
C ALA A 44 7.99 18.49 13.13
N SER A 45 6.90 19.23 13.29
CA SER A 45 6.83 20.38 14.21
C SER A 45 7.09 19.95 15.66
N PHE A 46 6.58 18.78 16.04
CA PHE A 46 6.90 18.06 17.27
C PHE A 46 6.55 16.59 17.11
N SER A 47 7.01 15.75 18.04
CA SER A 47 6.60 14.35 18.08
C SER A 47 5.96 13.98 19.41
N VAL A 48 5.15 12.93 19.38
CA VAL A 48 4.54 12.31 20.55
C VAL A 48 4.70 10.80 20.48
N GLU A 49 5.00 10.20 21.61
CA GLU A 49 5.04 8.76 21.84
C GLU A 49 3.92 8.42 22.82
N PRO A 50 2.72 8.01 22.35
CA PRO A 50 1.64 7.61 23.25
C PRO A 50 2.02 6.33 23.99
N GLY A 51 1.81 6.29 25.31
CA GLY A 51 2.14 5.15 26.16
C GLY A 51 0.96 4.21 26.47
N SER A 52 -0.23 4.52 25.97
CA SER A 52 -1.48 3.78 26.17
C SER A 52 -2.49 4.10 25.05
N ALA A 53 -3.50 3.23 24.87
CA ALA A 53 -4.59 3.49 23.93
C ALA A 53 -5.47 4.67 24.41
N GLU A 54 -5.58 4.85 25.72
CA GLU A 54 -6.34 5.92 26.37
C GLU A 54 -5.69 7.29 26.16
N ASP A 55 -4.36 7.38 26.23
CA ASP A 55 -3.67 8.64 25.91
C ASP A 55 -3.73 8.93 24.42
N LEU A 56 -3.57 7.91 23.57
CA LEU A 56 -3.74 8.05 22.13
C LEU A 56 -5.16 8.51 21.76
N SER A 57 -6.19 8.02 22.44
CA SER A 57 -7.58 8.47 22.32
C SER A 57 -7.72 9.98 22.56
N LYS A 58 -7.12 10.49 23.64
CA LYS A 58 -7.12 11.92 23.95
C LYS A 58 -6.34 12.71 22.90
N ILE A 59 -5.16 12.21 22.48
CA ILE A 59 -4.34 12.84 21.43
C ILE A 59 -5.11 12.93 20.11
N MET A 60 -5.84 11.88 19.71
CA MET A 60 -6.68 11.88 18.52
C MET A 60 -7.79 12.93 18.61
N THR A 61 -8.38 13.13 19.79
CA THR A 61 -9.38 14.19 20.02
C THR A 61 -8.77 15.58 19.85
N VAL A 62 -7.53 15.81 20.31
CA VAL A 62 -6.80 17.07 20.08
C VAL A 62 -6.55 17.27 18.59
N ILE A 63 -6.06 16.23 17.88
CA ILE A 63 -5.80 16.28 16.43
C ILE A 63 -7.07 16.65 15.66
N LYS A 64 -8.19 15.98 15.97
CA LYS A 64 -9.50 16.25 15.37
C LYS A 64 -9.93 17.69 15.61
N ARG A 65 -9.86 18.18 16.86
CA ARG A 65 -10.28 19.54 17.22
C ARG A 65 -9.48 20.62 16.50
N HIS A 66 -8.17 20.41 16.36
CA HIS A 66 -7.25 21.39 15.77
C HIS A 66 -7.05 21.21 14.26
N GLY A 67 -7.56 20.12 13.67
CA GLY A 67 -7.46 19.85 12.23
C GLY A 67 -6.02 19.74 11.70
N VAL A 68 -5.08 19.34 12.56
CA VAL A 68 -3.64 19.32 12.25
C VAL A 68 -3.23 18.07 11.49
N SER A 69 -2.32 18.22 10.52
CA SER A 69 -1.71 17.09 9.83
C SER A 69 -0.82 16.29 10.78
N PHE A 70 -0.82 14.97 10.62
CA PHE A 70 -0.04 14.06 11.47
C PHE A 70 0.40 12.83 10.70
N ALA A 71 1.47 12.17 11.14
CA ALA A 71 1.86 10.87 10.61
C ALA A 71 2.04 9.85 11.73
N VAL A 72 1.85 8.58 11.39
CA VAL A 72 1.97 7.47 12.33
C VAL A 72 3.15 6.60 11.92
N LYS A 73 4.06 6.35 12.86
CA LYS A 73 5.23 5.51 12.63
C LYS A 73 5.25 4.33 13.60
N SER A 74 5.23 3.14 13.03
CA SER A 74 5.66 1.90 13.67
C SER A 74 7.18 1.76 13.47
N GLY A 75 7.65 0.88 12.56
CA GLY A 75 9.07 0.72 12.22
C GLY A 75 9.66 1.74 11.24
N GLY A 76 8.85 2.57 10.57
CA GLY A 76 9.36 3.63 9.67
C GLY A 76 10.03 3.14 8.37
N HIS A 77 9.59 2.01 7.83
CA HIS A 77 10.22 1.31 6.70
C HIS A 77 9.66 1.66 5.31
N THR A 78 8.60 2.48 5.22
CA THR A 78 8.10 2.96 3.92
C THR A 78 9.19 3.77 3.22
N SER A 79 9.31 3.63 1.90
CA SER A 79 10.15 4.51 1.06
C SER A 79 9.42 5.77 0.60
N ASN A 80 8.09 5.78 0.69
CA ASN A 80 7.28 6.83 0.11
C ASN A 80 7.28 8.06 1.04
N PRO A 81 7.47 9.26 0.49
CA PRO A 81 7.50 10.48 1.26
C PRO A 81 6.11 10.73 1.83
N THR A 82 6.02 11.41 2.98
CA THR A 82 4.76 11.79 3.63
C THR A 82 3.87 10.65 4.14
N PHE A 83 4.26 9.37 3.96
CA PHE A 83 3.42 8.24 4.35
C PHE A 83 3.43 7.98 5.86
N SER A 84 4.63 7.81 6.44
CA SER A 84 4.82 7.67 7.90
C SER A 84 5.54 8.86 8.52
N SER A 85 5.82 9.90 7.73
CA SER A 85 6.42 11.17 8.13
C SER A 85 5.51 12.35 7.84
N THR A 86 5.73 13.47 8.51
CA THR A 86 4.99 14.72 8.27
C THR A 86 5.81 15.93 8.70
N THR A 87 5.43 17.12 8.26
CA THR A 87 5.86 18.39 8.86
C THR A 87 4.97 18.81 10.06
N GLY A 88 3.84 18.12 10.27
CA GLY A 88 2.93 18.33 11.38
C GLY A 88 3.32 17.57 12.65
N ILE A 89 2.42 16.75 13.19
CA ILE A 89 2.66 15.95 14.40
C ILE A 89 3.16 14.54 14.02
N GLN A 90 4.35 14.16 14.48
CA GLN A 90 4.80 12.77 14.36
C GLN A 90 4.32 11.95 15.55
N ILE A 91 3.43 10.98 15.32
CA ILE A 91 3.04 9.98 16.32
C ILE A 91 3.94 8.76 16.15
N SER A 92 4.80 8.50 17.13
CA SER A 92 5.65 7.30 17.17
C SER A 92 5.02 6.26 18.08
N MET A 93 4.80 5.06 17.55
CA MET A 93 4.21 3.94 18.30
C MET A 93 5.24 3.18 19.13
N SER A 94 6.47 3.71 19.28
CA SER A 94 7.63 3.10 19.94
C SER A 94 7.39 2.60 21.37
N ARG A 95 6.34 3.05 22.05
CA ARG A 95 5.98 2.60 23.41
C ARG A 95 5.00 1.41 23.45
N PHE A 96 4.42 1.04 22.32
CA PHE A 96 3.56 -0.14 22.19
C PHE A 96 4.41 -1.39 21.89
N THR A 97 5.16 -1.86 22.89
CA THR A 97 6.17 -2.92 22.78
C THR A 97 5.74 -4.28 23.33
N LYS A 98 4.45 -4.44 23.66
CA LYS A 98 3.93 -5.67 24.27
C LYS A 98 4.12 -6.85 23.32
N ILE A 99 4.64 -7.98 23.82
CA ILE A 99 4.68 -9.26 23.11
C ILE A 99 4.32 -10.37 24.09
N VAL A 100 3.20 -11.05 23.87
CA VAL A 100 2.68 -12.10 24.76
C VAL A 100 2.22 -13.28 23.92
N HIS A 101 2.74 -14.48 24.22
CA HIS A 101 2.37 -15.72 23.53
C HIS A 101 1.33 -16.49 24.34
N ASP A 102 0.18 -16.74 23.74
CA ASP A 102 -0.82 -17.68 24.19
C ASP A 102 -0.64 -18.99 23.44
N GLN A 103 0.11 -19.91 24.05
CA GLN A 103 0.39 -21.21 23.48
C GLN A 103 -0.87 -22.10 23.41
N ALA A 104 -1.83 -21.93 24.32
CA ALA A 104 -3.03 -22.78 24.35
C ALA A 104 -3.91 -22.55 23.10
N ASN A 105 -3.93 -21.30 22.62
CA ASN A 105 -4.70 -20.90 21.44
C ASN A 105 -3.86 -20.69 20.17
N ASN A 106 -2.55 -20.95 20.21
CA ASN A 106 -1.59 -20.66 19.13
C ASN A 106 -1.71 -19.21 18.64
N GLN A 107 -1.62 -18.26 19.58
CA GLN A 107 -1.79 -16.84 19.29
C GLN A 107 -0.68 -15.99 19.92
N LEU A 108 -0.34 -14.89 19.25
CA LEU A 108 0.63 -13.91 19.71
C LEU A 108 0.00 -12.53 19.75
N THR A 109 -0.08 -11.93 20.94
CA THR A 109 -0.47 -10.53 21.11
C THR A 109 0.77 -9.64 20.98
N VAL A 110 0.72 -8.67 20.07
CA VAL A 110 1.85 -7.79 19.73
C VAL A 110 1.41 -6.33 19.69
N GLY A 111 2.16 -5.44 20.32
CA GLY A 111 1.95 -4.00 20.24
C GLY A 111 2.33 -3.41 18.87
N ALA A 112 1.64 -2.34 18.47
CA ALA A 112 1.83 -1.73 17.16
C ALA A 112 3.21 -1.12 16.91
N GLY A 113 4.01 -0.93 17.97
CA GLY A 113 5.37 -0.41 17.90
C GLY A 113 6.43 -1.46 17.55
N CYS A 114 6.12 -2.75 17.67
CA CYS A 114 7.09 -3.81 17.49
C CYS A 114 7.54 -3.98 16.02
N VAL A 115 8.82 -4.31 15.86
CA VAL A 115 9.41 -4.78 14.59
C VAL A 115 9.55 -6.31 14.58
N PHE A 116 9.70 -6.90 13.41
CA PHE A 116 9.73 -8.36 13.28
C PHE A 116 10.89 -9.03 14.01
N ASP A 117 12.09 -8.43 14.09
CA ASP A 117 13.22 -9.00 14.83
C ASP A 117 12.92 -9.18 16.31
N GLU A 118 12.24 -8.22 16.94
CA GLU A 118 11.82 -8.30 18.34
C GLU A 118 10.82 -9.44 18.54
N ILE A 119 9.85 -9.54 17.62
CA ILE A 119 8.82 -10.59 17.62
C ILE A 119 9.45 -11.97 17.47
N TYR A 120 10.32 -12.12 16.49
CA TYR A 120 11.04 -13.34 16.18
C TYR A 120 11.95 -13.78 17.33
N LYS A 121 12.74 -12.85 17.89
CA LYS A 121 13.58 -13.11 19.07
C LYS A 121 12.75 -13.60 20.26
N PHE A 122 11.53 -13.11 20.41
CA PHE A 122 10.62 -13.55 21.48
C PHE A 122 9.99 -14.93 21.22
N ILE A 123 9.49 -15.19 20.01
CA ILE A 123 8.63 -16.35 19.73
C ILE A 123 9.40 -17.61 19.32
N ARG A 124 10.50 -17.47 18.58
CA ARG A 124 11.27 -18.61 18.06
C ARG A 124 11.82 -19.53 19.16
N PRO A 125 12.40 -19.03 20.28
CA PRO A 125 12.85 -19.90 21.37
C PRO A 125 11.73 -20.72 22.02
N LYS A 126 10.46 -20.34 21.82
CA LYS A 126 9.29 -21.07 22.32
C LYS A 126 8.84 -22.18 21.36
N GLY A 127 9.49 -22.34 20.20
CA GLY A 127 9.15 -23.35 19.19
C GLY A 127 8.05 -22.96 18.23
N TYR A 128 7.75 -21.67 18.15
CA TYR A 128 6.71 -21.12 17.29
C TYR A 128 7.28 -20.05 16.37
N ASN A 129 6.55 -19.79 15.30
CA ASN A 129 6.84 -18.74 14.35
C ASN A 129 5.55 -18.04 13.93
N ILE A 130 5.66 -16.98 13.14
CA ILE A 130 4.51 -16.28 12.56
C ILE A 130 4.71 -16.09 11.07
N VAL A 131 3.62 -15.78 10.35
CA VAL A 131 3.72 -15.18 9.02
C VAL A 131 4.15 -13.73 9.22
N GLY A 132 5.35 -13.38 8.74
CA GLY A 132 5.93 -12.06 8.98
C GLY A 132 6.87 -11.58 7.88
N GLY A 133 7.27 -10.31 8.00
CA GLY A 133 8.17 -9.61 7.09
C GLY A 133 9.64 -9.68 7.51
N GLY A 134 10.48 -8.86 6.86
CA GLY A 134 11.90 -8.71 7.20
C GLY A 134 12.11 -8.06 8.57
N GLY A 135 13.24 -8.36 9.21
CA GLY A 135 13.52 -8.07 10.62
C GLY A 135 13.25 -6.64 11.09
N SER A 136 13.76 -5.66 10.35
CA SER A 136 13.64 -4.22 10.65
C SER A 136 12.25 -3.63 10.38
N VAL A 137 11.36 -4.37 9.71
CA VAL A 137 10.04 -3.90 9.30
C VAL A 137 9.11 -3.85 10.51
N GLY A 138 8.39 -2.73 10.68
CA GLY A 138 7.36 -2.58 11.70
C GLY A 138 6.10 -3.38 11.38
N LEU A 139 5.59 -4.12 12.36
CA LEU A 139 4.42 -5.02 12.20
C LEU A 139 3.19 -4.27 11.66
N SER A 140 2.84 -3.14 12.28
CA SER A 140 1.54 -2.47 12.05
C SER A 140 1.34 -2.03 10.60
N GLY A 141 2.34 -1.35 10.02
CA GLY A 141 2.26 -0.89 8.63
C GLY A 141 2.27 -2.06 7.65
N TRP A 142 3.08 -3.09 7.92
CA TRP A 142 3.18 -4.27 7.06
C TRP A 142 1.88 -5.07 7.03
N ILE A 143 1.30 -5.39 8.19
CA ILE A 143 0.11 -6.24 8.26
C ILE A 143 -1.13 -5.51 7.74
N MET A 144 -1.31 -4.22 8.05
CA MET A 144 -2.49 -3.47 7.60
C MET A 144 -2.49 -3.17 6.09
N GLY A 145 -1.38 -3.42 5.39
CA GLY A 145 -1.29 -3.35 3.93
C GLY A 145 -1.38 -4.70 3.21
N GLY A 146 -1.47 -5.83 3.94
CA GLY A 146 -1.57 -7.19 3.36
C GLY A 146 -0.54 -8.15 3.94
N GLY A 147 0.73 -7.93 3.62
CA GLY A 147 1.87 -8.65 4.20
C GLY A 147 2.22 -9.96 3.50
N TYR A 148 3.16 -9.90 2.56
CA TYR A 148 3.76 -11.08 1.90
C TYR A 148 4.95 -11.61 2.69
N SER A 149 5.08 -12.94 2.75
CA SER A 149 6.10 -13.64 3.53
C SER A 149 6.63 -14.85 2.77
N LEU A 150 7.79 -15.37 3.19
CA LEU A 150 8.29 -16.68 2.75
C LEU A 150 7.33 -17.83 3.14
N LYS A 151 6.44 -17.59 4.10
CA LYS A 151 5.42 -18.55 4.54
C LYS A 151 4.07 -18.39 3.84
N THR A 152 3.93 -17.47 2.89
CA THR A 152 2.64 -17.17 2.26
C THR A 152 2.02 -18.36 1.53
N ASN A 153 2.83 -19.20 0.88
CA ASN A 153 2.33 -20.42 0.23
C ASN A 153 1.66 -21.41 1.18
N GLN A 154 1.96 -21.37 2.49
CA GLN A 154 1.40 -22.29 3.49
C GLN A 154 0.21 -21.70 4.24
N TYR A 155 0.31 -20.42 4.60
CA TYR A 155 -0.56 -19.82 5.61
C TYR A 155 -1.27 -18.56 5.10
N GLY A 156 -1.17 -18.23 3.81
CA GLY A 156 -1.73 -17.00 3.24
C GLY A 156 -0.95 -15.75 3.63
N LEU A 157 -1.58 -14.59 3.51
CA LEU A 157 -0.94 -13.32 3.83
C LEU A 157 -0.91 -13.04 5.34
N GLY A 158 -0.17 -12.00 5.74
CA GLY A 158 -0.22 -11.47 7.11
C GLY A 158 -1.65 -11.20 7.57
N ILE A 159 -2.47 -10.60 6.71
CA ILE A 159 -3.89 -10.33 6.98
C ILE A 159 -4.75 -11.61 7.18
N ASP A 160 -4.38 -12.75 6.61
CA ASP A 160 -5.05 -14.05 6.85
C ASP A 160 -4.72 -14.65 8.23
N ASN A 161 -3.65 -14.15 8.83
CA ASN A 161 -3.15 -14.57 10.13
C ASN A 161 -3.51 -13.59 11.25
N LEU A 162 -4.21 -12.49 10.92
CA LEU A 162 -4.77 -11.57 11.89
C LEU A 162 -6.03 -12.17 12.52
N VAL A 163 -6.08 -12.22 13.85
CA VAL A 163 -7.23 -12.71 14.64
C VAL A 163 -8.02 -11.54 15.23
N GLN A 164 -7.32 -10.51 15.70
CA GLN A 164 -7.92 -9.37 16.38
C GLN A 164 -7.02 -8.14 16.26
N VAL A 165 -7.62 -6.95 16.22
CA VAL A 165 -6.92 -5.67 16.39
C VAL A 165 -7.58 -4.83 17.49
N GLN A 166 -6.78 -4.09 18.25
CA GLN A 166 -7.24 -2.93 19.00
C GLN A 166 -6.90 -1.67 18.21
N ILE A 167 -7.86 -0.78 18.02
CA ILE A 167 -7.70 0.43 17.22
C ILE A 167 -8.35 1.64 17.89
N VAL A 168 -7.64 2.77 17.87
CA VAL A 168 -8.18 4.06 18.27
C VAL A 168 -8.78 4.74 17.05
N LEU A 169 -10.08 4.96 17.07
CA LEU A 169 -10.83 5.61 16.00
C LEU A 169 -10.58 7.13 15.95
N PRO A 170 -10.89 7.77 14.83
CA PRO A 170 -10.84 9.22 14.62
C PRO A 170 -11.58 10.07 15.66
N ASP A 171 -12.66 9.54 16.22
CA ASP A 171 -13.43 10.20 17.28
C ASP A 171 -12.86 9.95 18.70
N GLY A 172 -11.73 9.25 18.79
CA GLY A 172 -11.05 8.90 20.02
C GLY A 172 -11.54 7.59 20.65
N LYS A 173 -12.55 6.90 20.13
CA LYS A 173 -12.99 5.63 20.74
C LYS A 173 -11.93 4.54 20.56
N VAL A 174 -11.63 3.82 21.64
CA VAL A 174 -10.83 2.60 21.58
C VAL A 174 -11.76 1.43 21.33
N VAL A 175 -11.58 0.71 20.23
CA VAL A 175 -12.42 -0.43 19.86
C VAL A 175 -11.60 -1.67 19.56
N MET A 176 -12.19 -2.83 19.79
CA MET A 176 -11.68 -4.11 19.34
C MET A 176 -12.38 -4.52 18.06
N ALA A 177 -11.65 -5.02 17.08
CA ALA A 177 -12.22 -5.59 15.87
C ALA A 177 -11.71 -7.01 15.62
N THR A 178 -12.65 -7.92 15.34
CA THR A 178 -12.46 -9.35 15.04
C THR A 178 -13.47 -9.76 13.96
N GLU A 179 -13.47 -11.03 13.55
CA GLU A 179 -14.49 -11.56 12.64
C GLU A 179 -15.94 -11.43 13.17
N ASN A 180 -16.12 -11.35 14.50
CA ASN A 180 -17.42 -11.32 15.15
C ASN A 180 -17.75 -10.00 15.87
N ILE A 181 -16.78 -9.09 15.99
CA ILE A 181 -16.91 -7.82 16.72
C ILE A 181 -16.39 -6.72 15.80
N ASN A 182 -17.20 -5.70 15.48
CA ASN A 182 -16.83 -4.66 14.50
C ASN A 182 -16.25 -5.28 13.21
N ASN A 183 -16.93 -6.30 12.69
CA ASN A 183 -16.42 -7.18 11.63
C ASN A 183 -16.19 -6.46 10.30
N ASP A 184 -16.98 -5.42 10.01
CA ASP A 184 -16.79 -4.53 8.87
C ASP A 184 -15.49 -3.70 8.99
N LEU A 185 -15.19 -3.19 10.19
CA LEU A 185 -13.90 -2.55 10.47
C LEU A 185 -12.75 -3.57 10.39
N PHE A 186 -12.94 -4.78 10.90
CA PHE A 186 -11.94 -5.85 10.82
C PHE A 186 -11.63 -6.26 9.37
N TRP A 187 -12.65 -6.32 8.52
CA TRP A 187 -12.49 -6.51 7.08
C TRP A 187 -11.71 -5.34 6.44
N ALA A 188 -12.05 -4.10 6.83
CA ALA A 188 -11.47 -2.89 6.25
C ALA A 188 -9.97 -2.70 6.56
N ILE A 189 -9.54 -2.99 7.79
CA ILE A 189 -8.12 -2.88 8.18
C ILE A 189 -7.22 -3.93 7.54
N LYS A 190 -7.78 -5.04 7.05
CA LYS A 190 -7.05 -6.11 6.37
C LYS A 190 -6.72 -5.68 4.93
N GLY A 191 -5.82 -4.70 4.82
CA GLY A 191 -5.41 -4.10 3.53
C GLY A 191 -5.66 -2.61 3.41
N GLY A 192 -6.59 -2.05 4.20
CA GLY A 192 -6.98 -0.64 4.12
C GLY A 192 -5.98 0.35 4.75
N GLY A 193 -4.87 -0.12 5.32
CA GLY A 193 -3.90 0.73 6.01
C GLY A 193 -4.53 1.54 7.17
N ASN A 194 -3.91 2.67 7.53
CA ASN A 194 -4.36 3.56 8.60
C ASN A 194 -5.58 4.44 8.22
N ASN A 195 -6.38 4.03 7.23
CA ASN A 195 -7.58 4.78 6.81
C ASN A 195 -8.75 4.67 7.79
N PHE A 196 -8.64 3.99 8.93
CA PHE A 196 -9.78 3.83 9.85
C PHE A 196 -9.47 4.18 11.31
N GLY A 197 -8.22 4.55 11.59
CA GLY A 197 -7.74 4.82 12.94
C GLY A 197 -6.28 4.40 13.11
N ILE A 198 -5.81 4.43 14.35
CA ILE A 198 -4.45 4.03 14.73
C ILE A 198 -4.52 2.74 15.54
N ALA A 199 -4.02 1.65 14.97
CA ALA A 199 -3.93 0.36 15.66
C ALA A 199 -2.90 0.43 16.79
N THR A 200 -3.21 -0.16 17.94
CA THR A 200 -2.35 -0.18 19.13
C THR A 200 -1.86 -1.58 19.48
N GLU A 201 -2.64 -2.61 19.15
CA GLU A 201 -2.34 -4.01 19.46
C GLU A 201 -2.94 -4.94 18.39
N PHE A 202 -2.23 -6.02 18.08
CA PHE A 202 -2.65 -7.08 17.15
C PHE A 202 -2.60 -8.44 17.87
N VAL A 203 -3.52 -9.33 17.54
CA VAL A 203 -3.43 -10.76 17.88
C VAL A 203 -3.25 -11.54 16.58
N LEU A 204 -2.16 -12.28 16.49
CA LEU A 204 -1.74 -13.03 15.30
C LEU A 204 -1.77 -14.52 15.57
N LYS A 205 -2.06 -15.34 14.56
CA LYS A 205 -1.84 -16.79 14.61
C LYS A 205 -0.35 -17.09 14.73
N THR A 206 0.01 -18.05 15.58
CA THR A 206 1.34 -18.65 15.62
C THR A 206 1.33 -20.05 15.02
N HIS A 207 2.45 -20.43 14.42
CA HIS A 207 2.63 -21.70 13.73
C HIS A 207 3.75 -22.49 14.42
N PRO A 208 3.50 -23.73 14.86
CA PRO A 208 4.55 -24.58 15.43
C PRO A 208 5.71 -24.76 14.45
N GLN A 209 6.94 -24.55 14.92
CA GLN A 209 8.18 -24.80 14.20
C GLN A 209 9.01 -25.90 14.87
N GLY A 210 8.80 -26.15 16.17
CA GLY A 210 9.60 -27.10 16.98
C GLY A 210 10.84 -26.45 17.61
N THR A 211 11.47 -27.11 18.59
CA THR A 211 12.65 -26.60 19.34
C THR A 211 13.82 -27.60 19.44
N GLY A 212 13.81 -28.74 18.72
CA GLY A 212 14.82 -29.79 18.91
C GLY A 212 15.14 -30.65 17.69
N GLY A 213 16.43 -30.89 17.44
CA GLY A 213 16.91 -31.72 16.32
C GLY A 213 16.49 -31.17 14.95
N ASN A 214 16.12 -32.04 14.01
CA ASN A 214 15.52 -31.62 12.73
C ASN A 214 14.15 -30.92 12.90
N ARG A 215 13.48 -31.03 14.06
CA ARG A 215 12.19 -30.36 14.34
C ARG A 215 12.44 -28.98 14.96
N GLY A 216 12.43 -27.93 14.14
CA GLY A 216 12.86 -26.58 14.53
C GLY A 216 13.80 -25.94 13.51
N ASN A 217 14.35 -26.78 12.63
CA ASN A 217 15.16 -26.32 11.53
C ASN A 217 14.31 -25.86 10.36
N VAL A 218 14.91 -24.97 9.58
CA VAL A 218 14.53 -24.66 8.22
C VAL A 218 15.70 -24.99 7.31
N TYR A 219 15.39 -25.35 6.07
CA TYR A 219 16.39 -25.59 5.05
C TYR A 219 16.39 -24.44 4.06
N GLY A 220 17.53 -23.76 3.92
CA GLY A 220 17.57 -22.59 3.06
C GLY A 220 18.90 -21.87 3.08
N GLY A 221 18.95 -20.77 2.36
CA GLY A 221 20.17 -19.98 2.20
C GLY A 221 20.15 -19.13 0.95
N LEU A 222 21.21 -18.34 0.78
CA LEU A 222 21.41 -17.47 -0.37
C LEU A 222 22.33 -18.13 -1.38
N LEU A 223 21.82 -18.38 -2.58
CA LEU A 223 22.61 -18.82 -3.73
C LEU A 223 22.93 -17.61 -4.61
N THR A 224 24.19 -17.47 -5.03
CA THR A 224 24.62 -16.41 -5.96
C THR A 224 25.20 -17.02 -7.24
N PHE A 225 24.78 -16.49 -8.39
CA PHE A 225 25.13 -17.02 -9.71
C PHE A 225 25.85 -15.97 -10.56
N ASP A 226 26.87 -16.42 -11.26
CA ASP A 226 27.63 -15.61 -12.20
C ASP A 226 26.87 -15.40 -13.52
N LYS A 227 27.17 -14.29 -14.21
CA LYS A 227 26.53 -13.90 -15.49
C LYS A 227 26.36 -15.04 -16.51
N PRO A 228 27.37 -15.90 -16.80
CA PRO A 228 27.23 -16.95 -17.82
C PRO A 228 26.16 -18.00 -17.51
N ARG A 229 25.68 -18.07 -16.26
CA ARG A 229 24.75 -19.11 -15.78
C ARG A 229 23.32 -18.62 -15.65
N VAL A 230 23.11 -17.30 -15.72
CA VAL A 230 21.82 -16.64 -15.49
C VAL A 230 20.68 -17.26 -16.29
N GLU A 231 20.87 -17.59 -17.57
CA GLU A 231 19.80 -18.19 -18.40
C GLU A 231 19.27 -19.52 -17.86
N ARG A 232 20.16 -20.37 -17.31
CA ARG A 232 19.75 -21.62 -16.69
C ARG A 232 18.97 -21.38 -15.40
N VAL A 233 19.36 -20.35 -14.63
CA VAL A 233 18.66 -20.01 -13.38
C VAL A 233 17.28 -19.43 -13.67
N LYS A 234 17.13 -18.60 -14.71
CA LYS A 234 15.82 -18.10 -15.16
C LYS A 234 14.86 -19.24 -15.52
N GLN A 235 15.36 -20.26 -16.21
CA GLN A 235 14.57 -21.46 -16.51
C GLN A 235 14.20 -22.23 -15.23
N ALA A 236 15.15 -22.38 -14.29
CA ALA A 236 14.89 -23.02 -13.00
C ALA A 236 13.81 -22.26 -12.18
N ILE A 237 13.70 -20.93 -12.28
CA ILE A 237 12.61 -20.16 -11.66
C ILE A 237 11.25 -20.54 -12.27
N VAL A 238 11.17 -20.65 -13.59
CA VAL A 238 9.94 -21.07 -14.30
C VAL A 238 9.58 -22.51 -13.93
N ASP A 239 10.56 -23.39 -13.77
CA ASP A 239 10.33 -24.78 -13.37
C ASP A 239 9.97 -24.93 -11.90
N PHE A 240 10.50 -24.08 -11.02
CA PHE A 240 10.15 -24.02 -9.60
C PHE A 240 8.64 -23.75 -9.41
N MET A 241 8.04 -22.90 -10.25
CA MET A 241 6.59 -22.64 -10.23
C MET A 241 5.72 -23.87 -10.52
N LYS A 242 6.29 -24.92 -11.11
CA LYS A 242 5.58 -26.19 -11.34
C LYS A 242 5.62 -27.11 -10.11
N LYS A 243 6.56 -26.86 -9.19
CA LYS A 243 6.59 -27.54 -7.88
C LYS A 243 5.36 -27.09 -7.08
N LYS A 244 4.75 -27.99 -6.33
CA LYS A 244 3.51 -27.74 -5.58
C LYS A 244 3.70 -27.84 -4.06
N ASP A 245 4.93 -27.75 -3.59
CA ASP A 245 5.22 -27.84 -2.16
C ASP A 245 5.03 -26.47 -1.49
N PRO A 246 4.00 -26.30 -0.65
CA PRO A 246 3.74 -25.01 -0.01
C PRO A 246 4.84 -24.62 0.98
N LYS A 247 5.64 -25.56 1.50
CA LYS A 247 6.76 -25.27 2.41
C LYS A 247 7.93 -24.59 1.73
N ALA A 248 8.03 -24.70 0.40
CA ALA A 248 9.09 -24.11 -0.38
C ALA A 248 8.73 -22.70 -0.87
N ALA A 249 9.68 -21.78 -0.73
CA ALA A 249 9.62 -20.44 -1.30
C ALA A 249 10.99 -20.03 -1.83
N ILE A 250 10.98 -19.19 -2.87
CA ILE A 250 12.19 -18.53 -3.35
C ILE A 250 11.96 -17.03 -3.53
N VAL A 251 13.03 -16.25 -3.36
CA VAL A 251 13.11 -14.85 -3.81
C VAL A 251 14.34 -14.73 -4.69
N ALA A 252 14.12 -14.58 -5.99
CA ALA A 252 15.19 -14.38 -6.96
C ALA A 252 15.36 -12.89 -7.26
N ALA A 253 16.58 -12.44 -7.56
CA ALA A 253 16.82 -11.02 -7.80
C ALA A 253 18.00 -10.74 -8.74
N PHE A 254 17.79 -9.79 -9.65
CA PHE A 254 18.88 -9.11 -10.34
C PHE A 254 19.35 -7.93 -9.50
N ARG A 255 20.61 -7.96 -9.07
CA ARG A 255 21.16 -6.95 -8.16
C ARG A 255 22.37 -6.28 -8.78
N PHE A 256 22.31 -4.96 -8.84
CA PHE A 256 23.44 -4.12 -9.18
C PHE A 256 23.79 -3.23 -8.00
N TYR A 257 25.06 -3.21 -7.65
CA TYR A 257 25.60 -2.43 -6.53
C TYR A 257 26.67 -1.48 -7.04
N ARG A 258 26.89 -0.38 -6.31
CA ARG A 258 28.04 0.49 -6.52
C ARG A 258 28.86 0.60 -5.24
N ASN A 259 30.07 0.03 -5.26
CA ASN A 259 30.94 -0.13 -4.10
C ASN A 259 32.27 0.56 -4.43
N HIS A 260 32.66 1.60 -3.69
CA HIS A 260 33.85 2.40 -3.99
C HIS A 260 33.98 2.83 -5.47
N GLY A 261 32.85 3.13 -6.12
CA GLY A 261 32.81 3.50 -7.54
C GLY A 261 32.78 2.33 -8.52
N ILE A 262 33.01 1.08 -8.08
CA ILE A 262 32.94 -0.13 -8.90
C ILE A 262 31.49 -0.63 -8.93
N GLN A 263 30.98 -0.92 -10.12
CA GLN A 263 29.66 -1.53 -10.27
C GLN A 263 29.77 -3.05 -10.30
N GLU A 264 29.08 -3.70 -9.37
CA GLU A 264 29.00 -5.15 -9.27
C GLU A 264 27.62 -5.65 -9.70
N PHE A 265 27.57 -6.85 -10.26
CA PHE A 265 26.33 -7.55 -10.56
C PHE A 265 26.29 -8.88 -9.82
N LYS A 266 25.15 -9.19 -9.20
CA LYS A 266 24.85 -10.49 -8.61
C LYS A 266 23.45 -10.92 -9.03
N PHE A 267 23.32 -12.16 -9.49
CA PHE A 267 22.01 -12.81 -9.56
C PHE A 267 21.87 -13.71 -8.36
N THR A 268 20.87 -13.45 -7.52
CA THR A 268 20.71 -14.16 -6.25
C THR A 268 19.41 -14.92 -6.19
N VAL A 269 19.39 -16.09 -5.57
CA VAL A 269 18.18 -16.83 -5.19
C VAL A 269 18.24 -17.13 -3.71
N LEU A 270 17.38 -16.49 -2.93
CA LEU A 270 17.06 -16.95 -1.58
C LEU A 270 16.16 -18.17 -1.71
N ALA A 271 16.57 -19.30 -1.14
CA ALA A 271 15.72 -20.47 -1.00
C ALA A 271 15.32 -20.64 0.47
N PHE A 272 14.06 -20.99 0.70
CA PHE A 272 13.48 -21.21 2.01
C PHE A 272 12.54 -22.41 2.00
N TYR A 273 12.81 -23.37 2.89
CA TYR A 273 11.96 -24.51 3.17
C TYR A 273 11.58 -24.54 4.64
N ASP A 274 10.28 -24.59 4.91
CA ASP A 274 9.72 -24.54 6.27
C ASP A 274 9.77 -25.88 7.02
N ASP A 275 10.92 -26.55 6.99
CA ASP A 275 11.23 -27.78 7.72
C ASP A 275 12.74 -28.07 7.57
N GLY A 276 13.19 -29.19 8.14
CA GLY A 276 14.48 -29.77 7.76
C GLY A 276 14.59 -30.07 6.25
N LYS A 277 15.82 -30.38 5.79
CA LYS A 277 16.08 -30.63 4.36
C LYS A 277 15.09 -31.68 3.79
N PRO A 278 14.31 -31.35 2.76
CA PRO A 278 13.36 -32.27 2.14
C PRO A 278 14.03 -33.28 1.20
N ASP A 279 13.32 -34.38 0.92
CA ASP A 279 13.63 -35.37 -0.11
C ASP A 279 12.32 -35.78 -0.81
N PRO A 280 12.12 -35.47 -2.11
CA PRO A 280 13.05 -34.78 -3.01
C PRO A 280 13.23 -33.28 -2.66
N ASP A 281 14.37 -32.70 -3.04
CA ASP A 281 14.68 -31.30 -2.77
C ASP A 281 14.03 -30.38 -3.83
N PRO A 282 13.13 -29.45 -3.42
CA PRO A 282 12.45 -28.58 -4.38
C PRO A 282 13.40 -27.57 -5.05
N PHE A 283 14.64 -27.43 -4.55
CA PHE A 283 15.65 -26.52 -5.09
C PHE A 283 16.71 -27.19 -5.95
N ASP A 284 16.61 -28.50 -6.23
CA ASP A 284 17.62 -29.26 -6.99
C ASP A 284 17.98 -28.61 -8.34
N ASP A 285 16.98 -28.06 -9.04
CA ASP A 285 17.17 -27.39 -10.33
C ASP A 285 18.12 -26.17 -10.24
N PHE A 286 18.21 -25.54 -9.06
CA PHE A 286 19.17 -24.48 -8.75
C PHE A 286 20.53 -25.03 -8.32
N LEU A 287 20.54 -26.09 -7.50
CA LEU A 287 21.75 -26.64 -6.90
C LEU A 287 22.70 -27.28 -7.92
N VAL A 288 22.17 -27.80 -9.04
CA VAL A 288 22.97 -28.36 -10.14
C VAL A 288 23.67 -27.30 -11.00
N ILE A 289 23.29 -26.02 -10.86
CA ILE A 289 23.92 -24.91 -11.57
C ILE A 289 25.10 -24.41 -10.70
N PRO A 290 26.32 -24.27 -11.23
CA PRO A 290 27.44 -23.81 -10.40
C PRO A 290 27.19 -22.43 -9.77
N HIS A 291 27.33 -22.35 -8.44
CA HIS A 291 26.92 -21.20 -7.64
C HIS A 291 27.88 -20.95 -6.46
N HIS A 292 27.74 -19.78 -5.84
CA HIS A 292 28.32 -19.45 -4.54
C HIS A 292 27.25 -19.49 -3.46
N GLY A 293 27.67 -19.78 -2.22
CA GLY A 293 26.75 -20.01 -1.09
C GLY A 293 26.35 -21.49 -1.00
N GLN A 294 25.59 -21.81 0.04
CA GLN A 294 25.08 -23.16 0.29
C GLN A 294 23.75 -23.07 1.02
N LEU A 295 22.87 -24.05 0.79
CA LEU A 295 21.67 -24.23 1.59
C LEU A 295 22.01 -25.03 2.83
N VAL A 296 21.65 -24.49 4.00
CA VAL A 296 21.93 -25.08 5.30
C VAL A 296 20.64 -25.54 5.95
N ASN A 297 20.71 -26.67 6.65
CA ASN A 297 19.66 -27.14 7.53
C ASN A 297 19.96 -26.58 8.92
N SER A 298 19.26 -25.52 9.33
CA SER A 298 19.62 -24.79 10.54
C SER A 298 18.39 -24.31 11.30
N PRO A 299 18.50 -24.06 12.62
CA PRO A 299 17.40 -23.45 13.36
C PRO A 299 17.00 -22.15 12.70
N TYR A 300 15.69 -21.87 12.62
CA TYR A 300 15.17 -20.65 11.95
C TYR A 300 15.78 -19.35 12.46
N THR A 301 16.24 -19.32 13.73
CA THR A 301 16.97 -18.21 14.34
C THR A 301 18.28 -17.85 13.64
N THR A 302 18.89 -18.78 12.89
CA THR A 302 20.17 -18.57 12.18
C THR A 302 20.00 -18.23 10.70
N LEU A 303 18.84 -18.53 10.11
CA LEU A 303 18.52 -18.18 8.72
C LEU A 303 18.19 -16.69 8.58
N ASP A 304 17.76 -16.04 9.67
CA ASP A 304 17.45 -14.62 9.66
C ASP A 304 18.66 -13.75 9.34
N THR A 305 19.85 -14.19 9.73
CA THR A 305 21.09 -13.57 9.28
C THR A 305 21.12 -13.55 7.75
N ALA A 306 20.74 -14.61 7.04
CA ALA A 306 20.74 -14.63 5.56
C ALA A 306 19.64 -13.76 4.91
N THR A 307 18.45 -13.63 5.50
CA THR A 307 17.36 -12.74 5.02
C THR A 307 17.60 -11.27 5.33
N THR A 308 18.16 -10.97 6.51
CA THR A 308 18.64 -9.63 6.87
C THR A 308 19.81 -9.23 5.96
N LEU A 309 20.75 -10.14 5.71
CA LEU A 309 21.86 -9.94 4.77
C LEU A 309 21.39 -9.66 3.32
N LEU A 310 20.27 -10.23 2.86
CA LEU A 310 19.73 -9.98 1.51
C LEU A 310 19.32 -8.53 1.23
N TYR A 311 18.95 -7.78 2.27
CA TYR A 311 18.57 -6.37 2.16
C TYR A 311 19.60 -5.43 2.82
N GLU A 312 20.47 -5.94 3.71
CA GLU A 312 21.53 -5.18 4.38
C GLU A 312 22.94 -5.35 3.80
N HIS A 313 23.12 -6.10 2.70
CA HIS A 313 24.40 -6.13 1.95
C HIS A 313 24.67 -4.82 1.18
N ILE A 314 24.75 -3.74 1.95
CA ILE A 314 25.74 -2.68 1.79
C ILE A 314 27.13 -3.35 1.82
N PRO A 315 28.10 -2.85 1.05
CA PRO A 315 29.36 -3.56 0.82
C PRO A 315 30.18 -3.73 2.10
N ALA A 316 31.00 -4.78 2.09
CA ALA A 316 31.69 -5.37 3.23
C ALA A 316 32.92 -4.58 3.73
N ASP A 317 33.11 -3.33 3.31
CA ASP A 317 34.14 -2.42 3.83
C ASP A 317 33.81 -1.87 5.23
N ILE A 318 32.64 -2.18 5.79
CA ILE A 318 32.23 -1.84 7.17
C ILE A 318 32.11 -3.09 8.08
N ALA A 319 32.23 -4.31 7.55
CA ALA A 319 32.06 -5.55 8.33
C ALA A 319 33.32 -6.03 9.09
N THR A 320 34.48 -5.39 8.90
CA THR A 320 35.75 -5.82 9.51
C THR A 320 36.02 -5.28 10.93
N MET A 321 35.04 -4.70 11.63
CA MET A 321 35.23 -4.24 13.02
C MET A 321 34.28 -4.83 14.07
N ILE A 322 33.37 -5.76 13.75
CA ILE A 322 32.37 -6.23 14.72
C ILE A 322 32.20 -7.75 14.72
N LEU A 323 33.30 -8.51 14.82
CA LEU A 323 33.25 -9.90 15.31
C LEU A 323 34.55 -10.26 16.06
N SER A 324 34.71 -9.72 17.27
CA SER A 324 35.47 -10.33 18.37
C SER A 324 34.89 -9.82 19.69
N PRO A 325 34.60 -10.69 20.67
CA PRO A 325 33.99 -10.29 21.94
C PRO A 325 34.99 -9.51 22.81
N PRO A 326 34.57 -8.50 23.59
CA PRO A 326 35.44 -7.92 24.60
C PRO A 326 35.56 -8.87 25.78
N GLU A 327 36.79 -9.11 26.23
CA GLU A 327 37.08 -9.65 27.56
C GLU A 327 36.58 -8.67 28.64
N GLU A 328 36.10 -9.23 29.76
CA GLU A 328 35.78 -8.53 31.00
C GLU A 328 37.01 -7.78 31.55
N ASP A 329 36.89 -6.50 31.90
CA ASP A 329 37.00 -6.04 33.30
C ASP A 329 36.92 -4.51 33.46
N SER A 330 36.43 -4.11 34.64
CA SER A 330 36.61 -2.81 35.35
C SER A 330 35.58 -1.65 35.17
N ILE A 331 34.50 -1.75 35.95
CA ILE A 331 33.87 -0.74 36.86
C ILE A 331 33.88 0.76 36.46
N ARG A 332 32.69 1.34 36.16
CA ARG A 332 32.02 2.50 36.84
C ARG A 332 30.63 2.84 36.21
N PRO A 333 29.73 3.57 36.90
CA PRO A 333 28.37 3.08 37.14
C PRO A 333 27.23 3.83 36.42
N PHE A 334 26.07 3.15 36.36
CA PHE A 334 24.73 3.61 35.96
C PHE A 334 24.53 4.05 34.50
N SER A 335 23.87 3.18 33.73
CA SER A 335 23.09 3.55 32.54
C SER A 335 21.95 2.54 32.36
N PHE A 336 20.72 3.05 32.39
CA PHE A 336 19.46 2.32 32.27
C PHE A 336 19.19 1.88 30.82
N PRO A 337 18.31 0.88 30.60
CA PRO A 337 18.08 0.30 29.27
C PRO A 337 17.28 1.28 28.40
N SER A 338 17.96 2.01 27.54
CA SER A 338 17.35 2.38 26.26
C SER A 338 17.45 1.15 25.38
N SER A 339 16.33 0.58 24.96
CA SER A 339 16.34 -0.32 23.81
C SER A 339 16.74 0.54 22.62
N GLU A 340 18.04 0.56 22.31
CA GLU A 340 18.52 0.87 20.97
C GLU A 340 17.64 0.07 20.02
N VAL A 341 16.81 0.77 19.24
CA VAL A 341 16.04 0.16 18.16
C VAL A 341 17.05 -0.65 17.35
N ALA A 342 16.89 -1.97 17.39
CA ALA A 342 17.90 -2.95 17.05
C ALA A 342 18.63 -2.59 15.73
N GLY A 343 19.88 -2.15 15.82
CA GLY A 343 20.88 -2.19 14.74
C GLY A 343 20.61 -1.45 13.41
N THR A 344 19.39 -0.98 13.12
CA THR A 344 19.04 -0.51 11.76
C THR A 344 19.32 0.98 11.66
N GLY A 345 20.58 1.36 11.44
CA GLY A 345 21.03 2.72 11.11
C GLY A 345 20.07 3.46 10.16
N VAL A 346 19.95 4.79 10.27
CA VAL A 346 19.37 5.56 9.14
C VAL A 346 20.25 5.28 7.94
N MET A 347 19.69 4.74 6.85
CA MET A 347 20.45 4.70 5.63
C MET A 347 20.61 6.13 5.14
N ASN A 348 21.86 6.59 5.01
CA ASN A 348 22.18 7.82 4.28
C ASN A 348 21.97 7.58 2.77
N ALA A 349 20.72 7.33 2.42
CA ALA A 349 20.26 6.99 1.09
C ALA A 349 18.76 7.26 0.97
N ARG A 350 18.38 7.55 -0.26
CA ARG A 350 17.01 7.71 -0.73
C ARG A 350 16.64 6.45 -1.49
N ALA A 351 15.37 6.05 -1.42
CA ALA A 351 14.93 4.86 -2.11
C ALA A 351 13.47 4.94 -2.56
N ARG A 352 13.09 4.10 -3.51
CA ARG A 352 11.70 3.82 -3.89
C ARG A 352 11.51 2.34 -4.18
N TRP A 353 10.31 1.87 -3.88
CA TRP A 353 9.79 0.58 -4.31
C TRP A 353 8.71 0.79 -5.35
N GLY A 354 8.66 -0.12 -6.32
CA GLY A 354 7.57 -0.26 -7.28
C GLY A 354 7.23 -1.74 -7.45
N ASN A 355 6.00 -2.04 -7.86
CA ASN A 355 5.63 -3.42 -8.17
C ASN A 355 4.73 -3.55 -9.39
N VAL A 356 4.81 -4.72 -10.03
CA VAL A 356 3.83 -5.25 -10.95
C VAL A 356 3.34 -6.57 -10.38
N MET A 357 2.03 -6.70 -10.20
CA MET A 357 1.45 -7.92 -9.62
C MET A 357 1.30 -8.98 -10.70
N VAL A 358 1.82 -10.18 -10.47
CA VAL A 358 1.84 -11.28 -11.44
C VAL A 358 1.45 -12.61 -10.81
N SER A 359 0.80 -13.46 -11.58
CA SER A 359 0.29 -14.79 -11.19
C SER A 359 1.22 -15.94 -11.59
N LYS A 360 2.05 -15.70 -12.61
CA LYS A 360 3.03 -16.65 -13.17
C LYS A 360 4.20 -15.89 -13.78
N TYR A 361 5.27 -16.62 -14.06
CA TYR A 361 6.46 -16.10 -14.72
C TYR A 361 6.77 -16.89 -15.99
N THR A 362 7.17 -16.17 -17.03
CA THR A 362 7.70 -16.72 -18.28
C THR A 362 9.18 -16.35 -18.40
N GLN A 363 9.93 -17.07 -19.23
CA GLN A 363 11.32 -16.72 -19.52
C GLN A 363 11.44 -15.29 -20.08
N ASN A 364 10.52 -14.89 -20.97
CA ASN A 364 10.56 -13.57 -21.59
C ASN A 364 10.25 -12.45 -20.59
N LEU A 365 9.26 -12.61 -19.71
CA LEU A 365 9.01 -11.64 -18.64
C LEU A 365 10.24 -11.47 -17.77
N ILE A 366 10.90 -12.57 -17.36
CA ILE A 366 12.13 -12.51 -16.56
C ILE A 366 13.27 -11.81 -17.32
N ASN A 367 13.38 -12.02 -18.64
CA ASN A 367 14.35 -11.31 -19.48
C ASN A 367 14.08 -9.79 -19.49
N VAL A 368 12.82 -9.38 -19.65
CA VAL A 368 12.44 -7.96 -19.63
C VAL A 368 12.77 -7.32 -18.27
N VAL A 369 12.53 -8.03 -17.17
CA VAL A 369 12.88 -7.56 -15.82
C VAL A 369 14.40 -7.34 -15.70
N GLU A 370 15.22 -8.25 -16.22
CA GLU A 370 16.67 -8.07 -16.26
C GLU A 370 17.06 -6.83 -17.08
N GLU A 371 16.46 -6.66 -18.28
CA GLU A 371 16.77 -5.53 -19.15
C GLU A 371 16.38 -4.18 -18.53
N GLU A 372 15.26 -4.10 -17.82
CA GLU A 372 14.87 -2.90 -17.07
C GLU A 372 15.82 -2.63 -15.88
N ALA A 373 16.28 -3.67 -15.19
CA ALA A 373 17.30 -3.52 -14.14
C ALA A 373 18.64 -3.04 -14.73
N LYS A 374 19.07 -3.57 -15.89
CA LYS A 374 20.25 -3.08 -16.62
C LYS A 374 20.06 -1.65 -17.10
N ALA A 375 18.84 -1.25 -17.48
CA ALA A 375 18.52 0.11 -17.86
C ALA A 375 18.70 1.07 -16.69
N ALA A 376 18.13 0.74 -15.53
CA ALA A 376 18.31 1.51 -14.31
C ALA A 376 19.78 1.58 -13.84
N LYS A 377 20.53 0.48 -14.00
CA LYS A 377 21.97 0.44 -13.71
C LYS A 377 22.75 1.54 -14.45
N ARG A 378 22.36 1.91 -15.68
CA ARG A 378 23.05 2.99 -16.44
C ARG A 378 22.97 4.36 -15.77
N LEU A 379 21.99 4.59 -14.88
CA LEU A 379 21.89 5.83 -14.11
C LEU A 379 22.85 5.88 -12.92
N MET A 380 23.37 4.73 -12.45
CA MET A 380 24.08 4.64 -11.17
C MET A 380 25.31 5.55 -11.07
N GLU A 381 26.08 5.70 -12.15
CA GLU A 381 27.26 6.57 -12.19
C GLU A 381 26.87 8.05 -12.11
N LYS A 382 26.00 8.49 -13.03
CA LYS A 382 25.61 9.89 -13.24
C LYS A 382 24.72 10.43 -12.12
N HIS A 383 23.85 9.59 -11.57
CA HIS A 383 22.81 9.99 -10.62
C HIS A 383 22.98 9.33 -9.24
N LYS A 384 24.24 9.07 -8.85
CA LYS A 384 24.61 8.61 -7.49
C LYS A 384 23.81 7.39 -7.01
N GLY A 385 23.57 6.43 -7.90
CA GLY A 385 22.90 5.18 -7.56
C GLY A 385 23.80 4.30 -6.70
N ARG A 386 23.24 3.80 -5.60
CA ARG A 386 23.87 2.83 -4.70
C ARG A 386 23.46 1.40 -5.04
N MET A 387 22.18 1.20 -5.34
CA MET A 387 21.64 -0.13 -5.60
C MET A 387 20.47 -0.08 -6.58
N VAL A 388 20.43 -1.08 -7.46
CA VAL A 388 19.29 -1.40 -8.32
C VAL A 388 18.97 -2.87 -8.11
N VAL A 389 17.73 -3.16 -7.72
CA VAL A 389 17.22 -4.51 -7.51
C VAL A 389 15.94 -4.70 -8.30
N ALA A 390 15.83 -5.83 -8.99
CA ALA A 390 14.59 -6.32 -9.54
C ALA A 390 14.33 -7.73 -9.02
N ASP A 391 13.27 -7.86 -8.23
CA ASP A 391 12.94 -8.99 -7.37
C ASP A 391 11.79 -9.79 -8.00
N ILE A 392 11.95 -11.12 -8.04
CA ILE A 392 11.04 -12.10 -8.63
C ILE A 392 10.63 -13.02 -7.49
N TRP A 393 9.33 -13.00 -7.16
CA TRP A 393 8.76 -13.71 -6.01
C TRP A 393 7.69 -14.69 -6.51
N PRO A 394 8.08 -15.91 -6.90
CA PRO A 394 7.15 -16.91 -7.40
C PRO A 394 6.32 -17.50 -6.26
N PHE A 395 4.99 -17.38 -6.35
CA PHE A 395 4.04 -17.96 -5.40
C PHE A 395 3.17 -19.03 -6.06
N LEU A 396 2.72 -20.00 -5.26
CA LEU A 396 1.87 -21.08 -5.75
C LEU A 396 0.48 -20.54 -6.13
N PRO A 397 -0.19 -21.13 -7.14
CA PRO A 397 -1.59 -20.84 -7.46
C PRO A 397 -2.56 -20.97 -6.27
N THR A 398 -2.18 -21.79 -5.29
CA THR A 398 -2.96 -22.11 -4.08
C THR A 398 -2.67 -21.17 -2.91
N MET A 399 -1.83 -20.14 -3.08
CA MET A 399 -1.37 -19.27 -1.98
C MET A 399 -2.51 -18.59 -1.20
N PHE A 400 -3.69 -18.44 -1.80
CA PHE A 400 -4.87 -17.83 -1.19
C PHE A 400 -6.00 -18.83 -0.88
N ASP A 401 -5.75 -20.14 -0.92
CA ASP A 401 -6.82 -21.15 -0.77
C ASP A 401 -7.47 -21.16 0.62
N THR A 402 -6.75 -20.64 1.62
CA THR A 402 -7.20 -20.46 3.01
C THR A 402 -7.56 -19.02 3.33
N SER A 403 -7.42 -18.10 2.37
CA SER A 403 -7.66 -16.67 2.58
C SER A 403 -9.15 -16.37 2.72
N LEU A 404 -9.43 -15.40 3.60
CA LEU A 404 -10.77 -14.87 3.80
C LEU A 404 -10.92 -13.53 3.08
N ASP A 405 -12.17 -13.17 2.78
CA ASP A 405 -12.46 -11.88 2.16
C ASP A 405 -11.94 -10.71 3.02
N SER A 406 -11.43 -9.68 2.35
CA SER A 406 -10.80 -8.52 3.01
C SER A 406 -10.76 -7.29 2.11
N ALA A 407 -10.38 -6.15 2.67
CA ALA A 407 -10.17 -4.92 1.90
C ALA A 407 -9.18 -5.11 0.75
N TRP A 408 -8.02 -5.75 1.00
CA TRP A 408 -7.08 -6.09 -0.07
C TRP A 408 -7.53 -7.33 -0.81
N LEU A 409 -7.56 -7.24 -2.14
CA LEU A 409 -8.16 -8.28 -2.96
C LEU A 409 -7.25 -9.49 -3.12
N HIS A 410 -7.57 -10.55 -2.37
CA HIS A 410 -6.98 -11.86 -2.53
C HIS A 410 -8.06 -12.90 -2.26
N ARG A 411 -8.32 -13.73 -3.28
CA ARG A 411 -9.42 -14.68 -3.29
C ARG A 411 -8.88 -16.05 -3.55
N LYS A 412 -9.55 -17.05 -2.98
CA LYS A 412 -9.30 -18.46 -3.27
C LYS A 412 -9.24 -18.71 -4.77
N GLY A 413 -8.22 -19.46 -5.20
CA GLY A 413 -7.97 -19.77 -6.61
C GLY A 413 -7.33 -18.64 -7.44
N ALA A 414 -7.12 -17.46 -6.87
CA ALA A 414 -6.23 -16.46 -7.47
C ALA A 414 -4.81 -16.63 -6.94
N SER A 415 -3.82 -16.24 -7.74
CA SER A 415 -2.45 -16.02 -7.29
C SER A 415 -1.97 -14.72 -7.89
N ASN A 416 -1.60 -13.77 -7.05
CA ASN A 416 -0.96 -12.53 -7.49
C ASN A 416 0.13 -12.23 -6.49
N GLY A 417 1.38 -12.31 -6.92
CA GLY A 417 2.57 -11.94 -6.16
C GLY A 417 3.20 -10.66 -6.70
N PRO A 418 3.88 -9.87 -5.86
CA PRO A 418 4.58 -8.70 -6.33
C PRO A 418 5.88 -9.10 -7.06
N LEU A 419 6.01 -8.69 -8.33
CA LEU A 419 7.29 -8.51 -8.99
C LEU A 419 7.78 -7.11 -8.63
N LEU A 420 8.91 -7.01 -7.94
CA LEU A 420 9.36 -5.78 -7.30
C LEU A 420 10.50 -5.14 -8.09
N VAL A 421 10.52 -3.81 -8.11
CA VAL A 421 11.65 -2.99 -8.55
C VAL A 421 12.00 -2.05 -7.42
N TYR A 422 13.26 -2.05 -7.00
CA TYR A 422 13.76 -1.26 -5.88
C TYR A 422 15.04 -0.53 -6.28
N PHE A 423 15.01 0.80 -6.22
CA PHE A 423 16.17 1.64 -6.53
C PHE A 423 16.57 2.43 -5.30
N MET A 424 17.88 2.56 -5.08
CA MET A 424 18.47 3.30 -3.98
C MET A 424 19.60 4.20 -4.47
N TRP A 425 19.60 5.46 -4.05
CA TRP A 425 20.52 6.50 -4.50
C TRP A 425 20.83 7.51 -3.39
N GLU A 426 21.73 8.45 -3.66
CA GLU A 426 22.07 9.57 -2.78
C GLU A 426 21.62 10.90 -3.38
N GLY A 427 21.28 11.85 -2.51
CA GLY A 427 20.97 13.22 -2.91
C GLY A 427 19.58 13.41 -3.50
N ARG A 428 18.81 14.35 -2.94
CA ARG A 428 17.44 14.68 -3.38
C ARG A 428 17.41 15.20 -4.82
N GLU A 429 18.48 15.84 -5.28
CA GLU A 429 18.63 16.32 -6.65
C GLU A 429 18.59 15.20 -7.70
N ASN A 430 18.80 13.95 -7.30
CA ASN A 430 18.75 12.78 -8.18
C ASN A 430 17.38 12.08 -8.20
N ASP A 431 16.39 12.53 -7.42
CA ASP A 431 15.09 11.84 -7.29
C ASP A 431 14.41 11.65 -8.66
N LYS A 432 14.30 12.72 -9.46
CA LYS A 432 13.54 12.70 -10.72
C LYS A 432 14.05 11.64 -11.71
N PRO A 433 15.36 11.58 -12.07
CA PRO A 433 15.88 10.54 -12.96
C PRO A 433 15.57 9.10 -12.49
N TRP A 434 15.69 8.83 -11.19
CA TRP A 434 15.42 7.50 -10.64
C TRP A 434 13.94 7.13 -10.68
N ILE A 435 13.07 8.08 -10.32
CA ILE A 435 11.63 7.90 -10.33
C ILE A 435 11.11 7.75 -11.76
N ASP A 436 11.56 8.57 -12.71
CA ASP A 436 11.17 8.46 -14.13
C ASP A 436 11.57 7.09 -14.73
N GLN A 437 12.79 6.62 -14.42
CA GLN A 437 13.23 5.29 -14.84
C GLN A 437 12.38 4.18 -14.20
N MET A 438 11.99 4.32 -12.93
CA MET A 438 11.13 3.35 -12.25
C MET A 438 9.74 3.29 -12.91
N LYS A 439 9.13 4.45 -13.22
CA LYS A 439 7.85 4.51 -13.94
C LYS A 439 7.94 3.81 -15.30
N THR A 440 9.02 4.04 -16.03
CA THR A 440 9.29 3.41 -17.33
C THR A 440 9.38 1.89 -17.18
N ALA A 441 10.17 1.41 -16.22
CA ALA A 441 10.34 -0.02 -15.95
C ALA A 441 9.01 -0.69 -15.56
N LEU A 442 8.27 -0.10 -14.62
CA LEU A 442 6.98 -0.62 -14.18
C LEU A 442 5.97 -0.68 -15.33
N HIS A 443 5.90 0.37 -16.15
CA HIS A 443 5.01 0.39 -17.32
C HIS A 443 5.37 -0.72 -18.31
N HIS A 444 6.65 -0.84 -18.69
CA HIS A 444 7.08 -1.84 -19.67
C HIS A 444 6.87 -3.27 -19.16
N ILE A 445 7.28 -3.57 -17.92
CA ILE A 445 7.08 -4.88 -17.28
C ILE A 445 5.58 -5.22 -17.25
N HIS A 446 4.72 -4.26 -16.87
CA HIS A 446 3.27 -4.48 -16.83
C HIS A 446 2.68 -4.79 -18.22
N GLN A 447 3.10 -4.07 -19.27
CA GLN A 447 2.63 -4.34 -20.63
C GLN A 447 3.02 -5.74 -21.12
N ILE A 448 4.24 -6.20 -20.82
CA ILE A 448 4.67 -7.56 -21.16
C ILE A 448 3.91 -8.59 -20.35
N ALA A 449 3.74 -8.36 -19.04
CA ALA A 449 2.97 -9.24 -18.18
C ALA A 449 1.51 -9.40 -18.64
N LEU A 450 0.88 -8.33 -19.15
CA LEU A 450 -0.46 -8.41 -19.73
C LEU A 450 -0.48 -9.22 -21.03
N ARG A 451 0.47 -8.96 -21.95
CA ARG A 451 0.56 -9.66 -23.24
C ARG A 451 0.78 -11.17 -23.09
N GLU A 452 1.50 -11.57 -22.04
CA GLU A 452 1.80 -12.98 -21.76
C GLU A 452 0.86 -13.61 -20.72
N GLU A 453 -0.22 -12.90 -20.37
CA GLU A 453 -1.24 -13.32 -19.42
C GLU A 453 -0.66 -13.65 -18.03
N CYS A 454 0.51 -13.11 -17.69
CA CYS A 454 1.11 -13.20 -16.37
C CYS A 454 0.37 -12.32 -15.36
N THR A 455 -0.35 -11.30 -15.82
CA THR A 455 -1.24 -10.45 -15.01
C THR A 455 -2.53 -10.17 -15.75
N THR A 456 -3.48 -9.54 -15.06
CA THR A 456 -4.76 -9.08 -15.64
C THR A 456 -4.93 -7.58 -15.42
N PRO A 457 -5.71 -6.87 -16.26
CA PRO A 457 -6.00 -5.44 -16.05
C PRO A 457 -6.60 -5.12 -14.67
N ASP A 458 -7.31 -6.09 -14.09
CA ASP A 458 -7.99 -5.99 -12.79
C ASP A 458 -7.13 -6.46 -11.61
N ALA A 459 -5.88 -6.89 -11.82
CA ALA A 459 -5.00 -7.33 -10.75
C ALA A 459 -4.77 -6.20 -9.73
N PRO A 460 -5.07 -6.41 -8.42
CA PRO A 460 -4.95 -5.35 -7.41
C PRO A 460 -3.48 -5.05 -7.13
N VAL A 461 -3.11 -3.77 -7.05
CA VAL A 461 -1.73 -3.34 -6.73
C VAL A 461 -1.46 -3.54 -5.23
N TYR A 462 -0.28 -4.05 -4.88
CA TYR A 462 0.12 -4.21 -3.48
C TYR A 462 0.65 -2.89 -2.91
N CYS A 463 0.00 -2.37 -1.85
CA CYS A 463 0.24 -1.00 -1.39
C CYS A 463 1.52 -0.81 -0.57
N ASN A 464 2.08 -1.86 0.04
CA ASN A 464 3.29 -1.73 0.87
C ASN A 464 4.57 -1.48 0.08
N THR A 465 4.61 -1.86 -1.20
CA THR A 465 5.81 -1.81 -2.04
C THR A 465 5.52 -1.26 -3.43
N THR A 466 4.72 -0.18 -3.50
CA THR A 466 4.37 0.48 -4.77
C THR A 466 4.79 1.94 -4.78
N LEU A 467 5.03 2.45 -5.98
CA LEU A 467 5.39 3.84 -6.21
C LEU A 467 4.13 4.71 -6.09
N GLU A 468 4.18 5.69 -5.19
CA GLU A 468 3.08 6.59 -4.87
C GLU A 468 2.61 7.42 -6.06
N GLU A 469 3.54 7.80 -6.95
CA GLU A 469 3.25 8.71 -8.08
C GLU A 469 2.43 8.08 -9.21
N VAL A 470 2.29 6.74 -9.23
CA VAL A 470 1.56 6.01 -10.29
C VAL A 470 0.50 5.06 -9.75
N THR A 471 0.24 5.11 -8.44
CA THR A 471 -0.71 4.22 -7.78
C THR A 471 -1.85 5.00 -7.16
N THR A 472 -3.08 4.62 -7.51
CA THR A 472 -4.30 5.16 -6.95
C THR A 472 -4.99 4.15 -6.01
N PRO A 473 -5.83 4.62 -5.07
CA PRO A 473 -6.70 3.74 -4.29
C PRO A 473 -7.55 2.82 -5.16
N GLN A 474 -8.00 3.27 -6.34
CA GLN A 474 -8.75 2.42 -7.28
C GLN A 474 -7.93 1.24 -7.79
N GLN A 475 -6.64 1.41 -8.07
CA GLN A 475 -5.77 0.31 -8.50
C GLN A 475 -5.47 -0.68 -7.35
N ILE A 476 -5.45 -0.21 -6.10
CA ILE A 476 -5.21 -1.05 -4.92
C ILE A 476 -6.46 -1.87 -4.58
N TYR A 477 -7.61 -1.21 -4.44
CA TYR A 477 -8.82 -1.82 -3.88
C TYR A 477 -9.82 -2.27 -4.95
N ARG A 478 -9.67 -1.83 -6.21
CA ARG A 478 -10.55 -2.16 -7.34
C ARG A 478 -12.02 -2.01 -6.96
N HIS A 479 -12.83 -3.06 -7.11
CA HIS A 479 -14.26 -3.02 -6.80
C HIS A 479 -14.57 -2.89 -5.29
N ASN A 480 -13.61 -3.16 -4.39
CA ASN A 480 -13.78 -2.92 -2.96
C ASN A 480 -13.70 -1.44 -2.58
N LEU A 481 -13.23 -0.54 -3.46
CA LEU A 481 -13.06 0.87 -3.12
C LEU A 481 -14.37 1.51 -2.65
N SER A 482 -15.49 1.22 -3.31
CA SER A 482 -16.79 1.81 -2.96
C SER A 482 -17.25 1.43 -1.55
N ALA A 483 -17.13 0.16 -1.18
CA ALA A 483 -17.44 -0.35 0.15
C ALA A 483 -16.52 0.27 1.22
N LEU A 484 -15.22 0.35 0.91
CA LEU A 484 -14.25 1.00 1.78
C LEU A 484 -14.53 2.49 1.98
N SER A 485 -14.94 3.21 0.94
CA SER A 485 -15.36 4.61 1.04
C SER A 485 -16.59 4.79 1.93
N ALA A 486 -17.56 3.88 1.84
CA ALA A 486 -18.73 3.89 2.74
C ALA A 486 -18.33 3.65 4.20
N LEU A 487 -17.44 2.68 4.47
CA LEU A 487 -16.91 2.44 5.80
C LEU A 487 -16.06 3.62 6.29
N ARG A 488 -15.33 4.28 5.39
CA ARG A 488 -14.55 5.48 5.71
C ARG A 488 -15.48 6.60 6.21
N THR A 489 -16.61 6.82 5.54
CA THR A 489 -17.63 7.76 6.00
C THR A 489 -18.23 7.37 7.34
N LYS A 490 -18.45 6.06 7.59
CA LYS A 490 -18.97 5.56 8.86
C LYS A 490 -18.01 5.80 10.03
N TYR A 491 -16.72 5.50 9.86
CA TYR A 491 -15.73 5.54 10.94
C TYR A 491 -14.98 6.87 11.04
N ASP A 492 -15.02 7.72 10.01
CA ASP A 492 -14.31 8.99 9.97
C ASP A 492 -15.00 10.07 9.13
N ALA A 493 -16.25 10.38 9.47
CA ALA A 493 -17.03 11.40 8.79
C ALA A 493 -16.34 12.78 8.74
N ASP A 494 -15.51 13.10 9.74
CA ASP A 494 -14.78 14.37 9.85
C ASP A 494 -13.43 14.37 9.11
N ASN A 495 -13.10 13.27 8.44
CA ASN A 495 -11.87 13.08 7.67
C ASN A 495 -10.57 13.31 8.46
N VAL A 496 -10.53 12.90 9.73
CA VAL A 496 -9.34 13.05 10.60
C VAL A 496 -8.16 12.26 10.03
N MET A 497 -8.32 10.99 9.68
CA MET A 497 -7.28 10.21 8.98
C MET A 497 -7.10 10.63 7.51
N GLY A 498 -7.85 11.61 7.01
CA GLY A 498 -7.51 12.30 5.77
C GLY A 498 -6.35 13.29 5.95
N LYS A 499 -6.06 13.67 7.19
CA LYS A 499 -4.92 14.53 7.57
C LYS A 499 -3.64 13.73 7.84
N THR A 500 -3.68 12.41 7.62
CA THR A 500 -2.50 11.54 7.70
C THR A 500 -1.97 11.12 6.33
N GLY A 501 -0.77 10.56 6.33
CA GLY A 501 -0.10 10.05 5.14
C GLY A 501 -0.63 8.73 4.59
N GLY A 502 -0.08 8.31 3.45
CA GLY A 502 -0.39 7.03 2.80
C GLY A 502 -1.52 7.13 1.78
N PHE A 503 -1.77 6.05 1.04
CA PHE A 503 -2.90 6.00 0.10
C PHE A 503 -4.23 6.23 0.83
N ARG A 504 -4.94 7.30 0.47
CA ARG A 504 -6.18 7.72 1.14
C ARG A 504 -7.40 7.17 0.42
N ILE A 505 -8.22 6.43 1.16
CA ILE A 505 -9.54 6.01 0.69
C ILE A 505 -10.45 7.24 0.77
N PRO A 506 -11.10 7.65 -0.33
CA PRO A 506 -11.97 8.82 -0.31
C PRO A 506 -13.19 8.56 0.58
N LEU A 507 -13.78 9.62 1.13
CA LEU A 507 -15.08 9.49 1.79
C LEU A 507 -16.14 9.09 0.75
N GLY A 508 -17.03 8.18 1.14
CA GLY A 508 -18.22 7.89 0.36
C GLY A 508 -19.08 9.15 0.29
N HIS A 509 -19.37 9.61 -0.93
CA HIS A 509 -20.33 10.68 -1.13
C HIS A 509 -21.70 10.16 -0.71
N ALA A 510 -22.37 10.84 0.22
CA ALA A 510 -23.81 10.67 0.35
C ALA A 510 -24.41 10.96 -1.03
N ILE A 511 -25.14 10.01 -1.60
CA ILE A 511 -26.07 10.33 -2.68
C ILE A 511 -27.08 11.28 -2.05
N ILE A 512 -26.88 12.59 -2.22
CA ILE A 512 -27.91 13.57 -1.87
C ILE A 512 -28.97 13.45 -2.97
N SER A 513 -29.93 12.55 -2.79
CA SER A 513 -31.14 12.56 -3.59
C SER A 513 -31.98 13.78 -3.20
N GLY A 514 -31.72 14.92 -3.84
CA GLY A 514 -32.54 16.13 -3.71
C GLY A 514 -33.42 16.34 -4.94
N ARG A 515 -34.69 16.74 -4.75
CA ARG A 515 -35.50 17.29 -5.84
C ARG A 515 -34.98 18.68 -6.16
N TYR A 516 -34.28 18.84 -7.28
CA TYR A 516 -33.88 20.16 -7.77
C TYR A 516 -35.00 20.76 -8.61
N LYS A 517 -35.47 21.96 -8.26
CA LYS A 517 -36.43 22.72 -9.07
C LYS A 517 -35.64 23.60 -10.03
N ILE A 518 -35.63 23.25 -11.31
CA ILE A 518 -35.03 24.09 -12.36
C ILE A 518 -36.09 25.12 -12.75
N THR A 519 -35.91 26.39 -12.37
CA THR A 519 -36.73 27.50 -12.88
C THR A 519 -36.05 28.13 -14.07
N ASN A 520 -36.78 28.24 -15.17
CA ASN A 520 -36.31 28.81 -16.44
C ASN A 520 -36.33 30.35 -16.31
N ALA A 521 -35.19 30.99 -16.14
CA ALA A 521 -35.10 32.44 -16.24
C ALA A 521 -35.12 32.83 -17.72
N LYS A 522 -36.18 33.54 -18.13
CA LYS A 522 -36.11 34.34 -19.36
C LYS A 522 -35.22 35.53 -19.05
N ASP A 523 -34.31 35.80 -19.98
CA ASP A 523 -33.36 36.92 -20.00
C ASP A 523 -32.05 36.70 -19.23
N ASN A 524 -31.02 36.30 -20.00
CA ASN A 524 -29.57 36.53 -19.87
C ASN A 524 -28.82 36.59 -18.51
N ASP A 525 -29.40 36.21 -17.39
CA ASP A 525 -28.67 36.09 -16.12
C ASP A 525 -28.85 34.70 -15.47
N ALA A 526 -27.79 34.30 -14.77
CA ALA A 526 -27.47 32.98 -14.21
C ALA A 526 -28.64 32.06 -13.78
N ILE A 527 -28.47 30.75 -14.00
CA ILE A 527 -29.30 29.69 -13.40
C ILE A 527 -29.13 29.74 -11.87
N GLY A 528 -30.14 30.27 -11.18
CA GLY A 528 -30.23 30.22 -9.72
C GLY A 528 -30.68 28.83 -9.26
N VAL A 529 -29.85 28.14 -8.48
CA VAL A 529 -30.23 26.95 -7.72
C VAL A 529 -30.32 27.34 -6.25
N GLU A 530 -31.53 27.49 -5.70
CA GLU A 530 -31.71 27.69 -4.26
C GLU A 530 -31.32 26.41 -3.49
N ARG A 531 -30.50 26.56 -2.44
CA ARG A 531 -30.05 25.48 -1.54
C ARG A 531 -30.31 25.84 -0.08
N PRO A 532 -30.44 24.84 0.81
CA PRO A 532 -29.98 24.93 2.19
C PRO A 532 -28.47 24.55 2.27
N SER A 533 -27.62 25.54 2.56
CA SER A 533 -26.23 25.50 3.07
C SER A 533 -25.12 24.67 2.36
N GLY A 534 -24.02 25.35 1.97
CA GLY A 534 -22.65 24.80 2.03
C GLY A 534 -21.74 24.90 0.81
N TYR A 535 -22.26 25.09 -0.41
CA TYR A 535 -21.43 25.16 -1.62
C TYR A 535 -21.85 26.31 -2.53
N VAL A 536 -20.88 26.92 -3.20
CA VAL A 536 -21.12 27.93 -4.24
C VAL A 536 -20.86 27.27 -5.59
N VAL A 537 -21.83 27.37 -6.50
CA VAL A 537 -21.65 27.02 -7.91
C VAL A 537 -21.49 28.33 -8.67
N LYS A 538 -20.34 28.54 -9.30
CA LYS A 538 -20.17 29.64 -10.26
C LYS A 538 -20.13 29.07 -11.67
N ALA A 539 -20.99 29.60 -12.53
CA ALA A 539 -20.87 29.42 -13.97
C ALA A 539 -19.82 30.40 -14.48
N ASP A 540 -18.96 29.97 -15.40
CA ASP A 540 -18.28 30.93 -16.26
C ASP A 540 -19.35 31.61 -17.14
N GLY A 541 -19.16 32.88 -17.49
CA GLY A 541 -20.17 33.70 -18.19
C GLY A 541 -20.57 33.21 -19.59
N THR A 542 -20.20 31.99 -19.97
CA THR A 542 -20.57 31.28 -21.19
C THR A 542 -21.58 30.14 -20.95
N GLY A 543 -21.84 29.75 -19.69
CA GLY A 543 -22.87 28.76 -19.33
C GLY A 543 -22.52 27.31 -19.69
N THR A 544 -21.26 27.02 -20.02
CA THR A 544 -20.80 25.69 -20.46
C THR A 544 -19.98 24.93 -19.42
N THR A 545 -19.61 25.58 -18.31
CA THR A 545 -18.76 24.95 -17.28
C THR A 545 -19.25 25.32 -15.88
N PHE A 546 -19.39 24.33 -14.99
CA PHE A 546 -19.76 24.56 -13.59
C PHE A 546 -18.56 24.30 -12.69
N GLN A 547 -18.15 25.31 -11.92
CA GLN A 547 -17.21 25.11 -10.81
C GLN A 547 -17.99 24.92 -9.51
N ILE A 548 -17.73 23.82 -8.80
CA ILE A 548 -18.20 23.58 -7.44
C ILE A 548 -17.03 23.84 -6.51
N SER A 549 -17.09 24.92 -5.72
CA SER A 549 -16.09 25.20 -4.70
C SER A 549 -16.70 25.07 -3.30
N HIS A 550 -15.92 24.48 -2.39
CA HIS A 550 -16.18 24.51 -0.96
C HIS A 550 -15.79 25.90 -0.45
N VAL A 551 -16.62 26.51 0.41
CA VAL A 551 -16.25 27.77 1.06
C VAL A 551 -15.27 27.44 2.21
N HIS A 552 -14.00 27.25 1.87
CA HIS A 552 -12.84 27.63 2.67
C HIS A 552 -11.58 27.60 1.80
N ASP A 553 -10.85 28.71 1.84
CA ASP A 553 -9.64 29.09 1.09
C ASP A 553 -8.63 27.95 0.79
N GLU A 554 -8.25 27.80 -0.49
CA GLU A 554 -6.90 28.04 -1.05
C GLU A 554 -6.81 27.50 -2.49
N ARG A 555 -6.13 28.25 -3.38
CA ARG A 555 -6.05 27.98 -4.83
C ARG A 555 -4.95 26.95 -5.13
N TYR A 556 -5.30 25.86 -5.80
CA TYR A 556 -4.34 25.01 -6.52
C TYR A 556 -4.70 24.94 -8.00
N ASN A 557 -3.76 25.31 -8.87
CA ASN A 557 -3.83 25.06 -10.31
C ASN A 557 -3.25 23.67 -10.59
N ILE A 558 -4.01 22.81 -11.28
CA ILE A 558 -3.59 21.46 -11.67
C ILE A 558 -3.77 21.32 -13.20
N SER A 559 -2.73 20.81 -13.87
CA SER A 559 -2.64 20.54 -15.32
C SER A 559 -3.19 19.15 -15.66
N ALA A 560 -3.78 18.98 -16.84
CA ALA A 560 -4.77 17.93 -17.16
C ALA A 560 -4.27 16.70 -17.95
N ASP A 561 -2.99 16.30 -17.86
CA ASP A 561 -2.43 15.35 -18.85
C ASP A 561 -2.05 13.94 -18.37
N ASP A 562 -2.43 13.46 -17.18
CA ASP A 562 -1.92 12.15 -16.67
C ASP A 562 -2.98 11.23 -16.01
N TYR A 563 -3.93 10.62 -16.74
CA TYR A 563 -4.71 9.46 -16.21
C TYR A 563 -5.22 8.47 -17.29
N PRO A 564 -5.07 7.14 -17.11
CA PRO A 564 -5.78 6.12 -17.90
C PRO A 564 -7.16 5.75 -17.29
N VAL A 565 -8.09 5.48 -18.21
CA VAL A 565 -9.57 5.48 -18.06
C VAL A 565 -10.15 4.11 -17.67
N GLY A 566 -11.22 4.10 -16.86
CA GLY A 566 -12.08 2.94 -16.60
C GLY A 566 -13.54 3.35 -16.33
N ASN A 567 -14.50 2.66 -16.97
CA ASN A 567 -15.93 3.05 -17.06
C ASN A 567 -16.81 2.54 -15.90
N LEU A 568 -17.90 3.28 -15.61
CA LEU A 568 -19.13 2.73 -15.03
C LEU A 568 -20.36 3.55 -15.47
N VAL A 569 -21.21 2.94 -16.32
CA VAL A 569 -22.61 3.36 -16.53
C VAL A 569 -23.46 2.18 -16.07
N THR A 570 -24.26 2.37 -15.02
CA THR A 570 -25.28 1.39 -14.62
C THR A 570 -26.66 2.03 -14.64
N LYS A 571 -27.68 1.25 -14.99
CA LYS A 571 -29.09 1.59 -14.82
C LYS A 571 -29.55 1.11 -13.45
N ASP A 572 -30.29 1.94 -12.72
CA ASP A 572 -31.01 1.48 -11.54
C ASP A 572 -32.34 0.80 -11.94
N THR A 573 -33.04 0.23 -10.95
CA THR A 573 -34.31 -0.51 -11.11
C THR A 573 -35.49 0.35 -11.58
N GLU A 574 -35.29 1.64 -11.83
CA GLU A 574 -36.28 2.58 -12.34
C GLU A 574 -35.86 3.24 -13.66
N ASP A 575 -34.96 2.59 -14.42
CA ASP A 575 -34.53 3.02 -15.76
C ASP A 575 -33.85 4.40 -15.81
N ARG A 576 -33.33 4.87 -14.67
CA ARG A 576 -32.61 6.16 -14.59
C ARG A 576 -31.16 5.99 -15.01
N VAL A 577 -30.66 6.94 -15.80
CA VAL A 577 -29.22 7.09 -16.09
C VAL A 577 -28.58 7.81 -14.91
N VAL A 578 -27.76 7.11 -14.14
CA VAL A 578 -26.97 7.71 -13.05
C VAL A 578 -25.62 8.15 -13.62
N CYS A 579 -25.47 9.44 -13.89
CA CYS A 579 -24.16 10.04 -14.15
C CYS A 579 -23.51 10.39 -12.81
N GLY A 580 -22.62 9.53 -12.31
CA GLY A 580 -21.70 9.92 -11.24
C GLY A 580 -20.69 10.92 -11.79
N LEU A 581 -20.73 12.17 -11.33
CA LEU A 581 -19.68 13.15 -11.59
C LEU A 581 -18.45 12.78 -10.75
N LEU A 582 -17.64 11.85 -11.27
CA LEU A 582 -16.23 11.72 -10.94
C LEU A 582 -15.46 12.68 -11.85
N ASN A 583 -14.58 13.48 -11.25
CA ASN A 583 -13.70 14.54 -11.76
C ASN A 583 -13.15 14.48 -13.21
N ASP A 584 -13.99 14.34 -14.23
CA ASP A 584 -13.63 14.47 -15.64
C ASP A 584 -14.54 15.52 -16.30
N THR A 585 -13.95 16.52 -16.95
CA THR A 585 -14.70 17.52 -17.74
C THR A 585 -15.19 16.89 -19.04
N TRP A 586 -16.38 16.28 -19.00
CA TRP A 586 -17.13 15.96 -20.22
C TRP A 586 -17.55 17.25 -20.94
N LYS A 587 -17.32 17.34 -22.25
CA LYS A 587 -17.74 18.51 -23.04
C LYS A 587 -19.19 18.32 -23.47
N ILE A 588 -20.08 19.09 -22.85
CA ILE A 588 -21.50 19.15 -23.20
C ILE A 588 -21.70 20.29 -24.19
N ILE A 589 -22.12 19.98 -25.41
CA ILE A 589 -22.32 20.95 -26.48
C ILE A 589 -23.83 21.11 -26.70
N PRO A 590 -24.41 22.31 -26.48
CA PRO A 590 -25.77 22.60 -26.88
C PRO A 590 -25.83 22.67 -28.41
N GLU A 591 -26.62 21.82 -29.04
CA GLU A 591 -26.61 21.70 -30.51
C GLU A 591 -27.66 22.59 -31.18
N SER A 592 -28.92 22.53 -30.73
CA SER A 592 -29.96 23.47 -31.14
C SER A 592 -31.24 23.29 -30.32
N ARG A 593 -32.16 24.26 -30.42
CA ARG A 593 -33.58 24.05 -30.09
C ARG A 593 -34.36 23.82 -31.38
N ARG A 594 -34.79 22.58 -31.63
CA ARG A 594 -35.93 22.31 -32.52
C ARG A 594 -37.10 21.85 -31.65
N ASN A 595 -38.26 22.46 -31.87
CA ASN A 595 -39.53 22.09 -31.21
C ASN A 595 -39.53 22.12 -29.67
N ASN A 596 -38.93 23.15 -29.05
CA ASN A 596 -38.95 23.36 -27.59
C ASN A 596 -38.30 22.26 -26.72
N GLN A 597 -37.57 21.30 -27.29
CA GLN A 597 -36.71 20.39 -26.55
C GLN A 597 -35.24 20.77 -26.74
N LEU A 598 -34.45 20.69 -25.65
CA LEU A 598 -33.02 20.94 -25.67
C LEU A 598 -32.28 19.67 -26.07
N GLU A 599 -31.56 19.73 -27.19
CA GLU A 599 -30.65 18.67 -27.62
C GLU A 599 -29.23 19.00 -27.15
N TYR A 600 -28.58 18.01 -26.54
CA TYR A 600 -27.19 18.13 -26.07
C TYR A 600 -26.36 17.02 -26.70
N SER A 601 -25.13 17.36 -27.09
CA SER A 601 -24.13 16.36 -27.44
C SER A 601 -23.13 16.20 -26.29
N ILE A 602 -22.87 14.95 -25.93
CA ILE A 602 -21.79 14.60 -25.01
C ILE A 602 -20.65 14.02 -25.85
N VAL A 603 -19.44 14.53 -25.68
CA VAL A 603 -18.26 14.06 -26.40
C VAL A 603 -17.29 13.42 -25.42
N HIS A 604 -16.88 12.19 -25.70
CA HIS A 604 -15.87 11.49 -24.90
C HIS A 604 -14.51 12.16 -25.08
N PRO A 605 -13.79 12.47 -23.98
CA PRO A 605 -12.52 13.18 -24.09
C PRO A 605 -11.40 12.34 -24.72
N ALA A 606 -11.43 11.01 -24.59
CA ALA A 606 -10.32 10.16 -25.04
C ALA A 606 -10.47 9.61 -26.47
N ASP A 607 -11.69 9.40 -26.97
CA ASP A 607 -11.91 8.79 -28.30
C ASP A 607 -12.82 9.63 -29.22
N GLY A 608 -13.24 10.81 -28.76
CA GLY A 608 -14.04 11.76 -29.55
C GLY A 608 -15.43 11.26 -29.91
N LYS A 609 -15.87 10.12 -29.37
CA LYS A 609 -17.22 9.61 -29.64
C LYS A 609 -18.25 10.58 -29.13
N ARG A 610 -19.24 10.83 -29.98
CA ARG A 610 -20.29 11.80 -29.75
C ARG A 610 -21.62 11.09 -29.56
N TRP A 611 -22.28 11.36 -28.44
CA TRP A 611 -23.64 10.92 -28.15
C TRP A 611 -24.57 12.12 -28.25
N VAL A 612 -25.61 12.02 -29.06
CA VAL A 612 -26.66 13.04 -29.13
C VAL A 612 -27.81 12.61 -28.24
N LEU A 613 -28.19 13.47 -27.31
CA LEU A 613 -29.28 13.24 -26.36
C LEU A 613 -30.47 14.15 -26.69
N GLU A 614 -31.67 13.57 -26.65
CA GLU A 614 -32.95 14.28 -26.65
C GLU A 614 -33.65 14.00 -25.32
N GLY A 615 -33.61 14.98 -24.41
CA GLY A 615 -34.01 14.75 -23.01
C GLY A 615 -33.09 13.74 -22.31
N THR A 616 -33.65 12.64 -21.80
CA THR A 616 -32.91 11.55 -21.14
C THR A 616 -32.59 10.37 -22.06
N GLN A 617 -32.95 10.45 -23.35
CA GLN A 617 -32.77 9.35 -24.31
C GLN A 617 -31.60 9.62 -25.26
N VAL A 618 -30.80 8.57 -25.51
CA VAL A 618 -29.73 8.60 -26.52
C VAL A 618 -30.36 8.43 -27.90
N LYS A 619 -30.26 9.47 -28.72
CA LYS A 619 -30.86 9.56 -30.06
C LYS A 619 -29.96 8.97 -31.13
N SER A 620 -28.65 9.23 -31.06
CA SER A 620 -27.67 8.68 -32.01
C SER A 620 -26.24 8.66 -31.44
N ILE A 621 -25.41 7.83 -32.06
CA ILE A 621 -23.95 7.76 -31.88
C ILE A 621 -23.33 7.75 -33.27
N ASP A 622 -22.37 8.63 -33.56
CA ASP A 622 -21.75 8.70 -34.90
C ASP A 622 -20.91 7.44 -35.25
N ARG A 623 -21.01 7.01 -36.51
CA ARG A 623 -20.04 6.18 -37.30
C ARG A 623 -20.04 6.75 -38.74
N PRO A 624 -18.91 6.88 -39.51
CA PRO A 624 -18.09 5.76 -40.09
C PRO A 624 -16.59 6.14 -40.44
N PRO A 625 -15.75 5.42 -41.26
CA PRO A 625 -15.74 4.03 -41.80
C PRO A 625 -14.46 3.22 -41.39
N SER A 626 -14.59 1.99 -40.91
CA SER A 626 -14.38 0.77 -41.72
C SER A 626 -14.94 -0.44 -40.96
N GLN A 627 -15.22 -1.48 -41.74
CA GLN A 627 -16.28 -2.48 -41.60
C GLN A 627 -16.14 -3.45 -40.41
N ASP A 628 -17.29 -4.08 -40.14
CA ASP A 628 -17.54 -5.29 -39.36
C ASP A 628 -17.56 -5.19 -37.83
N LEU A 629 -18.78 -5.27 -37.28
CA LEU A 629 -19.19 -6.35 -36.38
C LEU A 629 -20.70 -6.26 -36.14
N ALA A 630 -21.38 -7.35 -36.46
CA ALA A 630 -22.81 -7.55 -36.36
C ALA A 630 -23.29 -7.72 -34.91
N LEU A 631 -24.58 -7.44 -34.71
CA LEU A 631 -25.51 -8.03 -33.75
C LEU A 631 -25.24 -7.81 -32.24
N TRP A 632 -25.94 -6.82 -31.67
CA TRP A 632 -26.52 -6.96 -30.34
C TRP A 632 -28.04 -6.71 -30.44
N ARG A 633 -28.83 -7.78 -30.25
CA ARG A 633 -30.28 -7.70 -30.01
C ARG A 633 -30.49 -7.53 -28.50
N PHE A 634 -31.30 -6.55 -28.09
CA PHE A 634 -31.91 -6.51 -26.77
C PHE A 634 -33.43 -6.60 -26.90
N THR A 635 -34.03 -7.51 -26.14
CA THR A 635 -35.45 -7.88 -26.09
C THR A 635 -36.25 -6.86 -25.24
N PRO A 636 -37.52 -6.54 -25.56
CA PRO A 636 -38.27 -5.47 -24.89
C PRO A 636 -39.03 -5.95 -23.63
N VAL A 637 -39.16 -5.09 -22.62
CA VAL A 637 -40.19 -5.20 -21.57
C VAL A 637 -40.89 -3.85 -21.41
N VAL A 638 -42.22 -3.91 -21.36
CA VAL A 638 -43.22 -2.84 -21.50
C VAL A 638 -43.74 -2.41 -20.12
N GLY A 639 -44.08 -1.12 -19.93
CA GLY A 639 -44.97 -0.68 -18.86
C GLY A 639 -45.00 0.83 -18.60
N LEU A 640 -45.91 1.55 -19.27
CA LEU A 640 -46.18 2.98 -19.10
C LEU A 640 -47.32 3.18 -18.08
N THR A 641 -47.24 4.14 -17.17
CA THR A 641 -48.43 4.75 -16.54
C THR A 641 -48.19 6.23 -16.27
N ILE A 642 -49.11 7.05 -16.77
CA ILE A 642 -49.15 8.52 -16.73
C ILE A 642 -49.80 8.95 -15.40
N ILE A 643 -49.20 9.93 -14.70
CA ILE A 643 -49.93 10.76 -13.74
C ILE A 643 -49.68 12.23 -14.10
N HIS A 644 -50.73 12.86 -14.63
CA HIS A 644 -50.84 14.30 -14.80
C HIS A 644 -51.35 14.91 -13.49
N GLU A 645 -50.69 15.95 -12.97
CA GLU A 645 -51.36 16.92 -12.11
C GLU A 645 -50.95 18.33 -12.50
N PHE A 646 -51.94 19.07 -13.00
CA PHE A 646 -51.92 20.52 -13.16
C PHE A 646 -52.14 21.17 -11.80
N SER A 647 -51.36 22.19 -11.46
CA SER A 647 -51.91 23.28 -10.64
C SER A 647 -51.34 24.62 -11.11
N SER A 648 -52.21 25.38 -11.76
CA SER A 648 -52.15 26.81 -11.97
C SER A 648 -52.03 27.59 -10.65
N ALA A 649 -51.25 28.66 -10.61
CA ALA A 649 -51.71 29.98 -10.15
C ALA A 649 -50.60 31.04 -10.27
N LYS A 650 -50.93 32.08 -11.05
CA LYS A 650 -50.45 33.48 -11.13
C LYS A 650 -48.95 33.77 -11.13
#